data_AF-A0A537E7H8-F1
#
_entry.id   AF-A0A537E7H8-F1
#
_cell.length_a   1.000
_cell.length_b   1.000
_cell.length_c   1.000
_cell.angle_alpha   90.00
_cell.angle_beta   90.00
_cell.angle_gamma   90.00
#
_symmetry.space_group_name_H-M   'P 1'
#
loop_
_entity.id
_entity.type
_entity.pdbx_description
1 polymer ?
#
loop_
_entity_poly.entity_id
_entity_poly.type
_entity_poly.pdbx_seq_one_letter_code
_entity_poly.pdbx_strand_id
1 'polypeptide(L)'
;MRAKTPILTIILTLTILTVLPSSLSSGRAVAQSGFTPWSPFGPQEKKLIITDYGDLNGMLNAFQNGQIDIPDSPLGVAGTSSCINANFFCTSPTSEFGIFQLDINHRIPFLGISLQENRSAPPPSLILPVTTGPGCSAGFGQLIVQLRNQEQGNAVILDSLNKLTISNQPSGSPSATVGDSGGVNPTGTYVFPCILGGTYAISSSVYNSNSSCSSVTPTICVSVGGGQTVTTTLLVDWNSPSTKQPSQAGVYVGRALSHLLDKPSFIQGVFGNLATFDDEQVAPSQNVPGLFSNTAECSDHLWFSPCNPVSGYNFVSDSVGGGSEWWTLPGQANGVSLGYSGVSDLRAACDDFVKAGFTVVGGANSTDCGDVALASQGSVALSTYAHLDNRGQHVFNAWRTNQGRKEFGIILSDTINFLFGTPNNGCTVLYWGTSCTPKGATFSQSLCVLQQACAWNIYQGGWDLSPFPQQLYDDYHSSFGSSFCGGPPVVTLANYPVYCDPALDTYAAAGEFSPTLPQSTQFFAKAAATGTSNGMTDPAFTRIDQFLALNGWNFQQCTGSPPPCFSRSSLVNTLGRGFLAGYGYWSLLNMRQVPGYVPPSPGFAPGGGDPDLIRRGFSQDIFSMSPFQAYTNTEREIVSLLYDSLLQANPMTGGADGQIVDWQTIAHSSTFNPSEVSCNTLNGCITGTTTSIWQLRNDIKFQDGTPLTADDVVYTILSFRDVPAIYYQYLVSSVSSATALSSRTVQIKLQGQSAFGMSDLGSVPIIPRHIWEPVCGPIVNGGIPGGSTSPCADPTFDPMAQGIMIGGGPWQCIVPVGFPNAGHVGGSCVEPVCQPACVGGQVVQIGTKILLTRYDGFARCCPDDTSSSLYKLSWADKNNDGIVNILDLANIAAHYGQPDPYWVNSNIAPGSTVNAVDLATVAIYFGHGTIYPFRPLQLTDLDPQIDPFFCPATGC
;
A
#
# COMPACT_ATOMS: atom_id res chain seq x y z
N MET A 1 -50.41 24.74 29.31
CA MET A 1 -48.96 24.54 29.12
C MET A 1 -48.57 23.62 27.94
N ARG A 2 -49.52 23.05 27.15
CA ARG A 2 -49.24 22.11 26.04
C ARG A 2 -48.85 22.73 24.68
N ALA A 3 -48.87 24.05 24.52
CA ALA A 3 -48.62 24.71 23.22
C ALA A 3 -47.22 25.33 23.05
N LYS A 4 -46.36 25.31 24.10
CA LYS A 4 -45.03 25.95 24.05
C LYS A 4 -43.87 24.97 23.79
N THR A 5 -44.07 23.68 24.01
CA THR A 5 -43.05 22.63 23.79
C THR A 5 -42.68 22.44 22.31
N PRO A 6 -43.61 22.37 21.33
CA PRO A 6 -43.23 22.19 19.92
C PRO A 6 -42.45 23.39 19.36
N ILE A 7 -42.71 24.61 19.86
CA ILE A 7 -41.96 25.81 19.49
C ILE A 7 -40.52 25.75 20.03
N LEU A 8 -40.32 25.24 21.25
CA LEU A 8 -38.99 25.08 21.83
C LEU A 8 -38.17 24.02 21.10
N THR A 9 -38.81 22.91 20.69
CA THR A 9 -38.17 21.85 19.90
C THR A 9 -37.81 22.34 18.51
N ILE A 10 -38.72 23.05 17.82
CA ILE A 10 -38.46 23.70 16.53
C ILE A 10 -37.31 24.69 16.65
N ILE A 11 -37.29 25.53 17.70
CA ILE A 11 -36.20 26.47 17.96
C ILE A 11 -34.89 25.72 18.21
N LEU A 12 -34.87 24.63 19.00
CA LEU A 12 -33.65 23.83 19.22
C LEU A 12 -33.14 23.21 17.92
N THR A 13 -34.01 22.63 17.09
CA THR A 13 -33.64 22.10 15.76
C THR A 13 -33.18 23.19 14.80
N LEU A 14 -33.80 24.38 14.81
CA LEU A 14 -33.35 25.53 14.02
C LEU A 14 -32.01 26.09 14.53
N THR A 15 -31.77 26.04 15.84
CA THR A 15 -30.50 26.48 16.43
C THR A 15 -29.37 25.51 16.06
N ILE A 16 -29.65 24.19 16.04
CA ILE A 16 -28.74 23.15 15.54
C ILE A 16 -28.46 23.35 14.03
N LEU A 17 -29.47 23.70 13.24
CA LEU A 17 -29.33 23.99 11.80
C LEU A 17 -28.48 25.24 11.50
N THR A 18 -28.47 26.23 12.38
CA THR A 18 -27.66 27.47 12.20
C THR A 18 -26.19 27.34 12.60
N VAL A 19 -25.80 26.26 13.29
CA VAL A 19 -24.43 26.02 13.76
C VAL A 19 -23.64 25.10 12.81
N LEU A 20 -24.32 24.45 11.85
CA LEU A 20 -23.67 23.59 10.85
C LEU A 20 -23.21 24.39 9.61
N PRO A 21 -22.01 24.13 9.06
CA PRO A 21 -21.56 24.79 7.84
C PRO A 21 -22.51 24.51 6.67
N SER A 22 -22.84 25.56 5.94
CA SER A 22 -23.75 25.57 4.80
C SER A 22 -23.18 24.83 3.58
N SER A 23 -23.32 23.52 3.54
CA SER A 23 -23.28 22.75 2.30
C SER A 23 -24.10 21.46 2.46
N LEU A 24 -25.43 21.60 2.45
CA LEU A 24 -26.33 20.46 2.31
C LEU A 24 -26.35 20.04 0.84
N SER A 25 -25.46 19.11 0.47
CA SER A 25 -25.59 18.36 -0.78
C SER A 25 -26.79 17.40 -0.66
N SER A 26 -27.71 17.45 -1.62
CA SER A 26 -28.74 16.41 -1.74
C SER A 26 -28.06 15.07 -2.03
N GLY A 27 -28.17 14.14 -1.08
CA GLY A 27 -27.85 12.74 -1.30
C GLY A 27 -28.79 12.21 -2.38
N ARG A 28 -28.23 11.80 -3.52
CA ARG A 28 -28.94 11.00 -4.51
C ARG A 28 -28.24 9.65 -4.55
N ALA A 29 -28.93 8.61 -4.07
CA ALA A 29 -28.58 7.23 -4.36
C ALA A 29 -28.66 7.00 -5.88
N VAL A 30 -27.69 6.26 -6.44
CA VAL A 30 -27.79 5.58 -7.73
C VAL A 30 -28.30 4.17 -7.40
N ALA A 31 -28.74 3.43 -8.41
CA ALA A 31 -29.15 2.05 -8.23
C ALA A 31 -27.95 1.11 -8.48
N GLN A 32 -27.58 0.29 -7.49
CA GLN A 32 -26.83 -0.93 -7.73
C GLN A 32 -27.75 -2.02 -8.31
N SER A 33 -27.27 -2.70 -9.36
CA SER A 33 -27.88 -3.93 -9.85
C SER A 33 -27.23 -5.15 -9.19
N GLY A 34 -27.77 -5.64 -8.07
CA GLY A 34 -27.39 -6.95 -7.50
C GLY A 34 -27.08 -6.97 -5.99
N PHE A 35 -26.59 -8.13 -5.51
CA PHE A 35 -26.33 -8.44 -4.09
C PHE A 35 -24.90 -8.06 -3.67
N THR A 36 -24.69 -7.53 -2.46
CA THR A 36 -23.36 -7.17 -1.92
C THR A 36 -22.77 -8.30 -1.06
N PRO A 37 -21.51 -8.73 -1.31
CA PRO A 37 -20.90 -9.87 -0.61
C PRO A 37 -20.23 -9.52 0.73
N TRP A 38 -20.29 -8.27 1.20
CA TRP A 38 -19.62 -7.78 2.42
C TRP A 38 -20.55 -6.89 3.26
N SER A 39 -20.20 -6.62 4.52
CA SER A 39 -20.99 -5.73 5.39
C SER A 39 -20.12 -4.88 6.31
N PRO A 40 -20.49 -3.61 6.56
CA PRO A 40 -19.75 -2.72 7.47
C PRO A 40 -20.04 -2.99 8.96
N PHE A 41 -20.70 -4.09 9.32
CA PHE A 41 -21.12 -4.38 10.69
C PHE A 41 -20.21 -5.40 11.37
N GLY A 42 -20.06 -5.26 12.68
CA GLY A 42 -19.18 -6.03 13.54
C GLY A 42 -19.43 -7.55 13.54
N PRO A 43 -18.53 -8.33 14.15
CA PRO A 43 -18.57 -9.77 14.09
C PRO A 43 -19.80 -10.34 14.78
N GLN A 44 -20.44 -11.30 14.12
CA GLN A 44 -21.52 -12.10 14.71
C GLN A 44 -20.95 -13.11 15.70
N GLU A 45 -19.86 -13.78 15.32
CA GLU A 45 -19.20 -14.80 16.13
C GLU A 45 -18.48 -14.16 17.33
N LYS A 46 -18.47 -14.85 18.46
CA LYS A 46 -17.96 -14.28 19.73
C LYS A 46 -16.50 -14.59 19.99
N LYS A 47 -15.95 -15.62 19.34
CA LYS A 47 -14.59 -16.10 19.55
C LYS A 47 -13.88 -16.23 18.21
N LEU A 48 -12.63 -15.81 18.19
CA LEU A 48 -11.71 -16.02 17.09
C LEU A 48 -10.45 -16.66 17.65
N ILE A 49 -10.10 -17.83 17.14
CA ILE A 49 -8.84 -18.50 17.43
C ILE A 49 -7.96 -18.42 16.20
N ILE A 50 -6.78 -17.84 16.37
CA ILE A 50 -5.74 -17.81 15.36
C ILE A 50 -4.66 -18.82 15.78
N THR A 51 -4.26 -19.71 14.89
CA THR A 51 -3.18 -20.69 15.14
C THR A 51 -2.06 -20.50 14.13
N ASP A 52 -0.84 -20.38 14.61
CA ASP A 52 0.37 -20.29 13.77
C ASP A 52 0.91 -21.69 13.42
N TYR A 53 1.12 -21.95 12.14
CA TYR A 53 1.66 -23.20 11.61
C TYR A 53 3.09 -23.06 11.06
N GLY A 54 3.68 -21.86 11.06
CA GLY A 54 5.05 -21.55 10.63
C GLY A 54 5.31 -21.65 9.12
N ASP A 55 4.51 -22.42 8.39
CA ASP A 55 4.59 -22.53 6.93
C ASP A 55 3.24 -22.86 6.26
N LEU A 56 3.19 -22.62 4.95
CA LEU A 56 2.02 -22.83 4.10
C LEU A 56 1.54 -24.29 4.07
N ASN A 57 2.47 -25.25 4.02
CA ASN A 57 2.12 -26.67 3.91
C ASN A 57 1.53 -27.16 5.24
N GLY A 58 2.11 -26.77 6.36
CA GLY A 58 1.60 -27.04 7.71
C GLY A 58 0.17 -26.53 7.87
N MET A 59 -0.07 -25.28 7.48
CA MET A 59 -1.41 -24.67 7.52
C MET A 59 -2.40 -25.40 6.59
N LEU A 60 -2.03 -25.65 5.33
CA LEU A 60 -2.94 -26.29 4.37
C LEU A 60 -3.29 -27.72 4.79
N ASN A 61 -2.33 -28.47 5.32
CA ASN A 61 -2.57 -29.81 5.88
C ASN A 61 -3.56 -29.75 7.05
N ALA A 62 -3.43 -28.76 7.94
CA ALA A 62 -4.36 -28.57 9.05
C ALA A 62 -5.77 -28.19 8.57
N PHE A 63 -5.90 -27.34 7.54
CA PHE A 63 -7.18 -27.04 6.89
C PHE A 63 -7.82 -28.30 6.29
N GLN A 64 -7.05 -29.09 5.53
CA GLN A 64 -7.51 -30.33 4.92
C GLN A 64 -7.92 -31.41 5.94
N ASN A 65 -7.41 -31.32 7.18
CA ASN A 65 -7.79 -32.17 8.31
C ASN A 65 -8.96 -31.60 9.15
N GLY A 66 -9.56 -30.48 8.74
CA GLY A 66 -10.70 -29.86 9.44
C GLY A 66 -10.33 -29.12 10.72
N GLN A 67 -9.05 -28.73 10.90
CA GLN A 67 -8.59 -28.01 12.09
C GLN A 67 -8.76 -26.48 11.97
N ILE A 68 -8.87 -25.97 10.74
CA ILE A 68 -8.94 -24.55 10.40
C ILE A 68 -10.20 -24.30 9.55
N ASP A 69 -10.83 -23.15 9.74
CA ASP A 69 -11.97 -22.70 8.94
C ASP A 69 -11.55 -21.86 7.73
N ILE A 70 -10.53 -21.00 7.91
CA ILE A 70 -10.04 -20.06 6.89
C ILE A 70 -8.49 -19.89 6.96
N PRO A 71 -7.73 -20.33 5.93
CA PRO A 71 -6.28 -20.14 5.79
C PRO A 71 -5.90 -18.72 5.29
N ASP A 72 -4.67 -18.28 5.56
CA ASP A 72 -4.16 -16.91 5.30
C ASP A 72 -3.35 -16.72 4.02
N SER A 73 -3.38 -17.69 3.11
CA SER A 73 -2.50 -17.69 1.95
C SER A 73 -3.22 -18.25 0.74
N PRO A 74 -2.92 -17.74 -0.47
CA PRO A 74 -3.50 -18.26 -1.70
C PRO A 74 -3.03 -19.69 -1.99
N LEU A 75 -3.81 -20.40 -2.79
CA LEU A 75 -3.50 -21.73 -3.28
C LEU A 75 -2.32 -21.73 -4.24
N GLY A 76 -1.32 -22.58 -3.97
CA GLY A 76 -0.35 -22.98 -5.00
C GLY A 76 -0.95 -23.99 -5.99
N VAL A 77 -0.20 -24.29 -7.06
CA VAL A 77 -0.60 -25.24 -8.13
C VAL A 77 -1.14 -26.56 -7.57
N ALA A 78 -0.42 -27.19 -6.64
CA ALA A 78 -0.85 -28.45 -6.02
C ALA A 78 -2.16 -28.33 -5.22
N GLY A 79 -2.41 -27.14 -4.64
CA GLY A 79 -3.57 -26.85 -3.81
C GLY A 79 -4.88 -26.74 -4.58
N THR A 80 -4.85 -26.39 -5.87
CA THR A 80 -6.05 -26.25 -6.74
C THR A 80 -6.90 -27.52 -6.82
N SER A 81 -6.28 -28.70 -6.68
CA SER A 81 -7.00 -29.98 -6.59
C SER A 81 -7.98 -30.06 -5.42
N SER A 82 -7.75 -29.28 -4.36
CA SER A 82 -8.64 -29.19 -3.20
C SER A 82 -9.99 -28.56 -3.53
N CYS A 83 -10.10 -27.76 -4.60
CA CYS A 83 -11.35 -27.09 -4.99
C CYS A 83 -12.46 -28.03 -5.44
N ILE A 84 -12.17 -29.31 -5.64
CA ILE A 84 -13.16 -30.34 -6.01
C ILE A 84 -13.88 -30.90 -4.76
N ASN A 85 -13.34 -30.67 -3.56
CA ASN A 85 -13.91 -31.19 -2.32
C ASN A 85 -15.18 -30.40 -1.93
N ALA A 86 -16.30 -31.12 -1.77
CA ALA A 86 -17.59 -30.53 -1.41
C ALA A 86 -17.62 -29.83 -0.03
N ASN A 87 -16.64 -30.09 0.84
CA ASN A 87 -16.50 -29.39 2.13
C ASN A 87 -15.83 -28.02 1.98
N PHE A 88 -15.22 -27.72 0.85
CA PHE A 88 -14.40 -26.53 0.64
C PHE A 88 -15.09 -25.56 -0.31
N PHE A 89 -14.94 -24.28 -0.02
CA PHE A 89 -15.23 -23.18 -0.92
C PHE A 89 -13.91 -22.69 -1.51
N CYS A 90 -13.88 -22.51 -2.83
CA CYS A 90 -12.79 -21.82 -3.51
C CYS A 90 -13.31 -20.51 -4.09
N THR A 91 -12.56 -19.43 -3.88
CA THR A 91 -12.83 -18.17 -4.57
C THR A 91 -12.54 -18.34 -6.07
N SER A 92 -13.19 -17.50 -6.89
CA SER A 92 -12.78 -17.33 -8.27
C SER A 92 -11.33 -16.82 -8.34
N PRO A 93 -10.54 -17.21 -9.36
CA PRO A 93 -9.21 -16.67 -9.56
C PRO A 93 -9.27 -15.15 -9.82
N THR A 94 -8.41 -14.40 -9.13
CA THR A 94 -8.32 -12.93 -9.26
C THR A 94 -6.86 -12.51 -9.29
N SER A 95 -6.50 -11.56 -10.17
CA SER A 95 -5.16 -10.95 -10.16
C SER A 95 -4.91 -10.28 -8.80
N GLU A 96 -3.76 -10.58 -8.18
CA GLU A 96 -3.40 -9.99 -6.89
C GLU A 96 -2.89 -8.55 -7.03
N PHE A 97 -2.89 -7.79 -5.93
CA PHE A 97 -2.16 -6.53 -5.84
C PHE A 97 -0.70 -6.72 -5.41
N GLY A 98 -0.20 -7.95 -5.29
CA GLY A 98 1.21 -8.24 -5.04
C GLY A 98 2.07 -8.23 -6.30
N ILE A 99 3.37 -7.98 -6.14
CA ILE A 99 4.38 -8.21 -7.18
C ILE A 99 5.58 -8.93 -6.57
N PHE A 100 6.12 -9.92 -7.28
CA PHE A 100 7.29 -10.69 -6.88
C PHE A 100 8.45 -10.40 -7.82
N GLN A 101 9.64 -10.14 -7.28
CA GLN A 101 10.72 -9.52 -8.05
C GLN A 101 12.12 -9.94 -7.61
N LEU A 102 13.10 -9.54 -8.42
CA LEU A 102 14.52 -9.52 -8.07
C LEU A 102 14.95 -8.10 -7.68
N ASP A 103 15.21 -7.91 -6.39
CA ASP A 103 15.83 -6.70 -5.88
C ASP A 103 17.34 -6.75 -6.05
N ILE A 104 17.91 -5.61 -6.41
CA ILE A 104 19.35 -5.42 -6.61
C ILE A 104 19.83 -4.43 -5.54
N ASN A 105 20.85 -4.79 -4.78
CA ASN A 105 21.47 -3.87 -3.83
C ASN A 105 22.42 -2.92 -4.55
N HIS A 106 22.01 -1.68 -4.77
CA HIS A 106 22.80 -0.69 -5.50
C HIS A 106 23.92 -0.06 -4.67
N ARG A 107 23.94 -0.30 -3.36
CA ARG A 107 25.01 0.15 -2.45
C ARG A 107 26.25 -0.74 -2.53
N ILE A 108 26.07 -2.05 -2.73
CA ILE A 108 27.18 -3.01 -2.75
C ILE A 108 27.66 -3.20 -4.19
N PRO A 109 28.96 -3.05 -4.49
CA PRO A 109 29.48 -3.31 -5.83
C PRO A 109 29.12 -4.71 -6.33
N PHE A 110 28.67 -4.79 -7.58
CA PHE A 110 28.41 -6.06 -8.24
C PHE A 110 29.71 -6.56 -8.88
N LEU A 111 30.29 -7.65 -8.36
CA LEU A 111 31.59 -8.18 -8.77
C LEU A 111 32.70 -7.11 -8.86
N GLY A 112 32.70 -6.18 -7.89
CA GLY A 112 33.70 -5.11 -7.79
C GLY A 112 33.45 -3.90 -8.70
N ILE A 113 32.30 -3.79 -9.36
CA ILE A 113 31.88 -2.58 -10.09
C ILE A 113 30.78 -1.86 -9.31
N SER A 114 30.95 -0.55 -9.07
CA SER A 114 29.96 0.27 -8.37
C SER A 114 28.73 0.52 -9.22
N LEU A 115 27.55 0.27 -8.67
CA LEU A 115 26.26 0.49 -9.35
C LEU A 115 25.78 1.95 -9.25
N GLN A 116 26.41 2.76 -8.41
CA GLN A 116 26.10 4.18 -8.28
C GLN A 116 27.33 5.06 -8.27
N GLU A 117 27.11 6.33 -8.64
CA GLU A 117 28.09 7.40 -8.63
C GLU A 117 27.54 8.67 -7.96
N ASN A 118 28.40 9.65 -7.71
CA ASN A 118 27.97 10.92 -7.13
C ASN A 118 27.15 11.73 -8.14
N ARG A 119 26.01 12.25 -7.70
CA ARG A 119 25.20 13.17 -8.50
C ARG A 119 25.81 14.57 -8.49
N SER A 120 25.74 15.25 -9.64
CA SER A 120 26.11 16.66 -9.77
C SER A 120 24.91 17.46 -10.25
N ALA A 121 24.21 18.13 -9.33
CA ALA A 121 23.07 19.01 -9.62
C ALA A 121 23.46 20.50 -9.41
N PRO A 122 23.89 21.22 -10.46
CA PRO A 122 24.15 22.66 -10.35
C PRO A 122 22.84 23.43 -10.13
N PRO A 123 22.82 24.64 -9.55
CA PRO A 123 21.56 25.35 -9.34
C PRO A 123 20.79 25.63 -10.64
N PRO A 124 19.45 25.51 -10.66
CA PRO A 124 18.62 25.84 -11.83
C PRO A 124 18.87 27.27 -12.33
N SER A 125 18.82 27.49 -13.64
CA SER A 125 19.17 28.79 -14.22
C SER A 125 18.51 29.07 -15.57
N LEU A 126 18.59 30.31 -16.04
CA LEU A 126 18.15 30.70 -17.38
C LEU A 126 19.34 30.88 -18.32
N ILE A 127 19.18 30.42 -19.57
CA ILE A 127 20.00 30.90 -20.69
C ILE A 127 19.36 32.18 -21.23
N LEU A 128 20.19 33.22 -21.36
CA LEU A 128 19.77 34.60 -21.65
C LEU A 128 18.82 34.70 -22.86
N PRO A 129 17.78 35.55 -22.76
CA PRO A 129 16.67 35.56 -23.71
C PRO A 129 17.02 36.16 -25.08
N VAL A 130 16.37 35.64 -26.12
CA VAL A 130 16.25 36.31 -27.43
C VAL A 130 14.95 37.10 -27.44
N THR A 131 15.06 38.41 -27.61
CA THR A 131 13.90 39.31 -27.69
C THR A 131 13.61 39.67 -29.14
N THR A 132 12.38 39.46 -29.59
CA THR A 132 11.91 39.81 -30.94
C THR A 132 10.75 40.82 -30.88
N GLY A 133 10.42 41.43 -32.04
CA GLY A 133 9.45 42.53 -32.18
C GLY A 133 8.00 42.21 -31.78
N PRO A 134 7.05 43.16 -31.98
CA PRO A 134 5.78 43.15 -31.25
C PRO A 134 4.81 42.05 -31.69
N GLY A 135 4.40 41.23 -30.70
CA GLY A 135 3.35 40.21 -30.82
C GLY A 135 2.09 40.46 -29.97
N CYS A 136 2.08 41.47 -29.09
CA CYS A 136 0.96 41.79 -28.17
C CYS A 136 0.70 43.31 -28.07
N SER A 137 -0.45 43.69 -27.50
CA SER A 137 -0.86 45.08 -27.29
C SER A 137 0.05 45.85 -26.32
N ALA A 138 -0.02 47.18 -26.34
CA ALA A 138 0.76 48.03 -25.44
C ALA A 138 0.52 47.66 -23.96
N GLY A 139 1.60 47.47 -23.21
CA GLY A 139 1.56 47.02 -21.81
C GLY A 139 1.66 45.50 -21.62
N PHE A 140 1.54 44.70 -22.69
CA PHE A 140 1.59 43.24 -22.65
C PHE A 140 2.72 42.68 -23.52
N GLY A 141 3.35 41.59 -23.09
CA GLY A 141 4.37 40.87 -23.84
C GLY A 141 4.10 39.36 -23.87
N GLN A 142 4.84 38.62 -24.67
CA GLN A 142 4.76 37.16 -24.76
C GLN A 142 6.05 36.54 -24.23
N LEU A 143 5.94 35.45 -23.48
CA LEU A 143 7.07 34.65 -23.03
C LEU A 143 6.98 33.25 -23.62
N ILE A 144 8.08 32.79 -24.21
CA ILE A 144 8.28 31.42 -24.69
C ILE A 144 9.43 30.82 -23.90
N VAL A 145 9.18 29.69 -23.23
CA VAL A 145 10.18 29.00 -22.41
C VAL A 145 10.47 27.65 -23.02
N GLN A 146 11.74 27.39 -23.32
CA GLN A 146 12.24 26.06 -23.66
C GLN A 146 12.75 25.38 -22.39
N LEU A 147 12.19 24.23 -22.05
CA LEU A 147 12.54 23.50 -20.82
C LEU A 147 13.61 22.43 -21.13
N ARG A 148 14.71 22.45 -20.38
CA ARG A 148 15.82 21.51 -20.56
C ARG A 148 16.37 21.00 -19.23
N ASN A 149 16.76 19.74 -19.19
CA ASN A 149 17.40 19.13 -18.03
C ASN A 149 18.93 19.27 -18.13
N GLN A 150 19.53 20.02 -17.21
CA GLN A 150 20.98 20.25 -17.23
C GLN A 150 21.80 19.05 -16.72
N GLU A 151 21.21 18.15 -15.94
CA GLU A 151 21.83 16.89 -15.51
C GLU A 151 21.96 15.88 -16.67
N GLN A 152 21.15 16.05 -17.73
CA GLN A 152 21.18 15.22 -18.93
C GLN A 152 21.81 15.93 -20.13
N GLY A 153 22.85 16.74 -19.90
CA GLY A 153 23.55 17.44 -20.98
C GLY A 153 22.66 18.45 -21.74
N ASN A 154 21.70 19.07 -21.05
CA ASN A 154 20.71 20.00 -21.62
C ASN A 154 19.75 19.36 -22.63
N ALA A 155 19.39 18.09 -22.41
CA ALA A 155 18.33 17.41 -23.14
C ALA A 155 17.00 18.17 -23.02
N VAL A 156 16.22 18.19 -24.10
CA VAL A 156 14.87 18.79 -24.11
C VAL A 156 13.95 17.91 -23.27
N ILE A 157 13.22 18.52 -22.34
CA ILE A 157 12.22 17.81 -21.54
C ILE A 157 10.92 17.70 -22.34
N LEU A 158 10.53 16.46 -22.68
CA LEU A 158 9.30 16.16 -23.41
C LEU A 158 8.24 15.59 -22.45
N ASP A 159 7.77 16.44 -21.53
CA ASP A 159 6.81 16.06 -20.49
C ASP A 159 5.48 16.81 -20.62
N SER A 160 4.46 16.12 -21.13
CA SER A 160 3.10 16.64 -21.27
C SER A 160 2.37 16.89 -19.93
N LEU A 161 2.84 16.31 -18.83
CA LEU A 161 2.23 16.45 -17.50
C LEU A 161 2.82 17.64 -16.73
N ASN A 162 4.04 18.06 -17.09
CA ASN A 162 4.68 19.21 -16.47
C ASN A 162 3.96 20.52 -16.87
N LYS A 163 3.75 21.38 -15.87
CA LYS A 163 3.25 22.74 -16.05
C LYS A 163 4.33 23.73 -15.65
N LEU A 164 4.44 24.82 -16.39
CA LEU A 164 5.23 25.97 -15.97
C LEU A 164 4.31 27.05 -15.41
N THR A 165 4.70 27.60 -14.26
CA THR A 165 4.06 28.75 -13.64
C THR A 165 5.01 29.93 -13.68
N ILE A 166 4.50 31.09 -14.07
CA ILE A 166 5.19 32.36 -13.91
C ILE A 166 4.54 33.17 -12.79
N SER A 167 5.34 33.81 -11.97
CA SER A 167 4.86 34.68 -10.87
C SER A 167 5.60 36.01 -10.89
N ASN A 168 4.84 37.11 -11.03
CA ASN A 168 5.40 38.45 -11.08
C ASN A 168 6.18 38.75 -9.79
N GLN A 169 7.34 39.39 -9.89
CA GLN A 169 8.20 39.68 -8.75
C GLN A 169 8.16 41.16 -8.36
N PRO A 170 8.14 41.49 -7.06
CA PRO A 170 8.20 40.59 -5.90
C PRO A 170 6.82 40.13 -5.38
N SER A 171 5.73 40.59 -5.98
CA SER A 171 4.36 40.42 -5.46
C SER A 171 3.79 39.00 -5.56
N GLY A 172 4.41 38.12 -6.33
CA GLY A 172 3.87 36.81 -6.72
C GLY A 172 2.68 36.89 -7.69
N SER A 173 2.17 38.09 -7.98
CA SER A 173 0.92 38.31 -8.72
C SER A 173 1.03 39.54 -9.64
N PRO A 174 0.54 39.47 -10.90
CA PRO A 174 -0.19 38.36 -11.51
C PRO A 174 0.69 37.12 -11.73
N SER A 175 0.05 35.95 -11.70
CA SER A 175 0.65 34.67 -12.04
C SER A 175 -0.13 33.98 -13.15
N ALA A 176 0.55 33.12 -13.92
CA ALA A 176 -0.07 32.33 -14.98
C ALA A 176 0.58 30.95 -15.04
N THR A 177 -0.20 29.92 -15.36
CA THR A 177 0.27 28.54 -15.49
C THR A 177 -0.13 27.99 -16.85
N VAL A 178 0.80 27.35 -17.56
CA VAL A 178 0.55 26.72 -18.87
C VAL A 178 1.17 25.32 -18.92
N GLY A 179 0.57 24.43 -19.71
CA GLY A 179 1.16 23.13 -20.09
C GLY A 179 2.07 23.26 -21.31
N ASP A 180 2.67 22.15 -21.74
CA ASP A 180 3.46 22.11 -22.97
C ASP A 180 2.59 22.45 -24.19
N SER A 181 3.13 23.26 -25.10
CA SER A 181 2.40 23.77 -26.28
C SER A 181 2.09 22.69 -27.32
N GLY A 182 2.80 21.56 -27.28
CA GLY A 182 2.56 20.38 -28.13
C GLY A 182 1.44 19.47 -27.63
N GLY A 183 0.90 19.72 -26.43
CA GLY A 183 -0.18 18.92 -25.84
C GLY A 183 0.24 17.47 -25.64
N VAL A 184 -0.44 16.55 -26.35
CA VAL A 184 -0.17 15.10 -26.27
C VAL A 184 1.18 14.69 -26.86
N ASN A 185 1.75 15.50 -27.76
CA ASN A 185 3.09 15.31 -28.31
C ASN A 185 3.97 16.47 -27.82
N PRO A 186 4.50 16.40 -26.59
CA PRO A 186 5.21 17.51 -25.98
C PRO A 186 6.43 17.91 -26.80
N THR A 187 6.77 19.19 -26.75
CA THR A 187 7.86 19.81 -27.53
C THR A 187 8.95 20.42 -26.66
N GLY A 188 8.77 20.41 -25.34
CA GLY A 188 9.58 21.13 -24.36
C GLY A 188 9.38 22.65 -24.43
N THR A 189 8.31 23.12 -25.07
CA THR A 189 8.05 24.55 -25.30
C THR A 189 6.77 24.99 -24.59
N TYR A 190 6.86 26.03 -23.76
CA TYR A 190 5.76 26.59 -23.00
C TYR A 190 5.53 28.04 -23.43
N VAL A 191 4.31 28.38 -23.85
CA VAL A 191 3.96 29.71 -24.35
C VAL A 191 2.99 30.40 -23.40
N PHE A 192 3.38 31.57 -22.90
CA PHE A 192 2.56 32.49 -22.12
C PHE A 192 2.16 33.68 -22.99
N PRO A 193 0.96 33.67 -23.60
CA PRO A 193 0.53 34.72 -24.52
C PRO A 193 0.08 35.99 -23.76
N CYS A 194 0.57 37.15 -24.20
CA CYS A 194 0.12 38.48 -23.78
C CYS A 194 -0.05 38.68 -22.26
N ILE A 195 1.03 38.39 -21.52
CA ILE A 195 1.16 38.65 -20.08
C ILE A 195 1.53 40.12 -19.82
N LEU A 196 1.18 40.65 -18.65
CA LEU A 196 1.53 42.02 -18.27
C LEU A 196 3.06 42.21 -18.30
N GLY A 197 3.55 43.35 -18.80
CA GLY A 197 4.98 43.64 -18.76
C GLY A 197 5.53 43.65 -17.32
N GLY A 198 6.66 43.00 -17.08
CA GLY A 198 7.25 42.88 -15.75
C GLY A 198 8.33 41.80 -15.65
N THR A 199 8.84 41.59 -14.43
CA THR A 199 9.80 40.52 -14.11
C THR A 199 9.06 39.34 -13.50
N TYR A 200 9.30 38.14 -14.02
CA TYR A 200 8.62 36.92 -13.60
C TYR A 200 9.62 35.85 -13.19
N ALA A 201 9.38 35.21 -12.03
CA ALA A 201 10.02 33.96 -11.68
C ALA A 201 9.31 32.82 -12.41
N ILE A 202 10.06 31.89 -12.98
CA ILE A 202 9.52 30.69 -13.66
C ILE A 202 9.72 29.49 -12.75
N SER A 203 8.65 28.74 -12.47
CA SER A 203 8.71 27.47 -11.74
C SER A 203 8.11 26.32 -12.53
N SER A 204 8.67 25.13 -12.34
CA SER A 204 8.13 23.86 -12.85
C SER A 204 7.32 23.16 -11.77
N SER A 205 6.26 22.45 -12.17
CA SER A 205 5.46 21.63 -11.26
C SER A 205 6.05 20.24 -11.01
N VAL A 206 7.09 19.84 -11.74
CA VAL A 206 7.68 18.49 -11.71
C VAL A 206 9.17 18.56 -11.40
N TYR A 207 9.91 19.43 -12.09
CA TYR A 207 11.36 19.53 -12.02
C TYR A 207 11.81 20.58 -11.00
N ASN A 208 13.02 20.43 -10.49
CA ASN A 208 13.60 21.42 -9.59
C ASN A 208 13.96 22.68 -10.38
N SER A 209 13.24 23.77 -10.07
CA SER A 209 13.47 25.10 -10.61
C SER A 209 13.77 26.13 -9.52
N ASN A 210 14.27 25.68 -8.36
CA ASN A 210 14.48 26.54 -7.20
C ASN A 210 15.82 27.28 -7.28
N SER A 211 15.75 28.56 -7.65
CA SER A 211 16.88 29.50 -7.61
C SER A 211 16.39 30.91 -7.24
N SER A 212 17.29 31.76 -6.75
CA SER A 212 16.94 33.13 -6.38
C SER A 212 16.66 34.01 -7.61
N CYS A 213 15.68 34.90 -7.53
CA CYS A 213 15.56 36.01 -8.47
C CYS A 213 16.60 37.09 -8.15
N SER A 214 17.71 37.05 -8.88
CA SER A 214 18.86 37.94 -8.71
C SER A 214 19.24 38.60 -10.04
N SER A 215 19.96 39.73 -9.98
CA SER A 215 20.63 40.34 -11.12
C SER A 215 21.89 39.60 -11.56
N VAL A 216 22.31 38.59 -10.80
CA VAL A 216 23.50 37.75 -11.04
C VAL A 216 23.06 36.31 -11.32
N THR A 217 23.74 35.61 -12.23
CA THR A 217 23.51 34.19 -12.50
C THR A 217 24.08 33.30 -11.39
N PRO A 218 23.41 32.20 -11.00
CA PRO A 218 22.18 31.65 -11.58
C PRO A 218 20.90 32.40 -11.12
N THR A 219 19.96 32.59 -12.05
CA THR A 219 18.65 33.23 -11.80
C THR A 219 17.57 32.53 -12.63
N ILE A 220 16.35 32.48 -12.10
CA ILE A 220 15.14 31.95 -12.79
C ILE A 220 14.16 33.06 -13.19
N CYS A 221 14.57 34.31 -13.03
CA CYS A 221 13.74 35.47 -13.32
C CYS A 221 13.96 36.00 -14.74
N VAL A 222 12.87 36.22 -15.47
CA VAL A 222 12.88 36.80 -16.82
C VAL A 222 12.10 38.11 -16.85
N SER A 223 12.67 39.13 -17.51
CA SER A 223 11.99 40.42 -17.73
C SER A 223 11.31 40.42 -19.10
N VAL A 224 10.02 40.74 -19.12
CA VAL A 224 9.20 40.82 -20.34
C VAL A 224 8.67 42.24 -20.50
N GLY A 225 9.10 42.93 -21.55
CA GLY A 225 8.63 44.28 -21.88
C GLY A 225 7.30 44.28 -22.64
N GLY A 226 6.58 45.40 -22.61
CA GLY A 226 5.38 45.60 -23.43
C GLY A 226 5.71 45.60 -24.92
N GLY A 227 4.91 44.90 -25.73
CA GLY A 227 5.14 44.74 -27.17
C GLY A 227 6.39 43.91 -27.50
N GLN A 228 6.83 43.01 -26.60
CA GLN A 228 7.97 42.13 -26.84
C GLN A 228 7.55 40.66 -26.83
N THR A 229 8.21 39.85 -27.66
CA THR A 229 8.24 38.39 -27.47
C THR A 229 9.61 38.01 -26.95
N VAL A 230 9.65 37.37 -25.79
CA VAL A 230 10.86 36.93 -25.11
C VAL A 230 10.93 35.42 -25.19
N THR A 231 11.99 34.88 -25.79
CA THR A 231 12.27 33.43 -25.78
C THR A 231 13.46 33.13 -24.90
N THR A 232 13.31 32.25 -23.93
CA THR A 232 14.40 31.85 -23.01
C THR A 232 14.43 30.34 -22.86
N THR A 233 15.55 29.81 -22.37
CA THR A 233 15.65 28.40 -21.95
C THR A 233 15.76 28.34 -20.43
N LEU A 234 14.86 27.59 -19.80
CA LEU A 234 14.95 27.25 -18.39
C LEU A 234 15.71 25.93 -18.25
N LEU A 235 16.87 26.00 -17.61
CA LEU A 235 17.65 24.86 -17.17
C LEU A 235 17.16 24.45 -15.79
N VAL A 236 16.64 23.22 -15.70
CA VAL A 236 16.16 22.60 -14.46
C VAL A 236 16.97 21.34 -14.16
N ASP A 237 16.88 20.92 -12.91
CA ASP A 237 17.38 19.64 -12.44
C ASP A 237 16.22 18.69 -12.16
N TRP A 238 16.54 17.42 -11.97
CA TRP A 238 15.63 16.47 -11.34
C TRP A 238 15.22 16.96 -9.94
N ASN A 239 13.93 16.90 -9.64
CA ASN A 239 13.38 17.19 -8.32
C ASN A 239 13.59 15.99 -7.40
N SER A 240 14.80 15.86 -6.89
CA SER A 240 15.23 14.71 -6.09
C SER A 240 16.13 15.18 -4.95
N PRO A 241 15.98 14.62 -3.74
CA PRO A 241 16.93 14.83 -2.64
C PRO A 241 18.23 14.02 -2.82
N SER A 242 18.32 13.18 -3.86
CA SER A 242 19.42 12.25 -4.02
C SER A 242 20.76 12.95 -4.17
N THR A 243 21.76 12.43 -3.48
CA THR A 243 23.20 12.79 -3.63
C THR A 243 23.93 11.84 -4.59
N LYS A 244 23.24 10.83 -5.10
CA LYS A 244 23.75 9.78 -5.97
C LYS A 244 22.90 9.64 -7.23
N GLN A 245 23.44 8.95 -8.22
CA GLN A 245 22.71 8.56 -9.43
C GLN A 245 23.22 7.19 -9.90
N PRO A 246 22.43 6.44 -10.71
CA PRO A 246 22.88 5.20 -11.30
C PRO A 246 24.15 5.45 -12.13
N SER A 247 25.18 4.62 -11.91
CA SER A 247 26.32 4.60 -12.83
C SER A 247 25.93 3.89 -14.13
N GLN A 248 26.79 3.93 -15.15
CA GLN A 248 26.61 3.10 -16.33
C GLN A 248 26.40 1.61 -15.97
N ALA A 249 27.17 1.11 -14.99
CA ALA A 249 27.03 -0.26 -14.51
C ALA A 249 25.72 -0.47 -13.73
N GLY A 250 25.25 0.54 -12.99
CA GLY A 250 23.95 0.50 -12.30
C GLY A 250 22.79 0.20 -13.24
N VAL A 251 22.80 0.83 -14.43
CA VAL A 251 21.77 0.60 -15.45
C VAL A 251 21.94 -0.79 -16.08
N TYR A 252 23.11 -1.09 -16.63
CA TYR A 252 23.27 -2.29 -17.46
C TYR A 252 23.39 -3.59 -16.66
N VAL A 253 23.83 -3.58 -15.39
CA VAL A 253 23.75 -4.80 -14.55
C VAL A 253 22.30 -5.18 -14.28
N GLY A 254 21.43 -4.21 -13.98
CA GLY A 254 20.01 -4.48 -13.79
C GLY A 254 19.36 -5.08 -15.04
N ARG A 255 19.59 -4.46 -16.20
CA ARG A 255 19.10 -4.98 -17.50
C ARG A 255 19.64 -6.37 -17.83
N ALA A 256 20.94 -6.59 -17.60
CA ALA A 256 21.57 -7.90 -17.82
C ALA A 256 20.96 -8.98 -16.91
N LEU A 257 20.61 -8.65 -15.67
CA LEU A 257 19.94 -9.56 -14.75
C LEU A 257 18.50 -9.87 -15.18
N SER A 258 17.77 -8.90 -15.74
CA SER A 258 16.41 -9.10 -16.28
C SER A 258 16.36 -10.10 -17.45
N HIS A 259 17.45 -10.22 -18.22
CA HIS A 259 17.57 -11.23 -19.28
C HIS A 259 17.72 -12.67 -18.79
N LEU A 260 17.99 -12.90 -17.50
CA LEU A 260 18.35 -14.22 -16.99
C LEU A 260 17.14 -15.11 -16.65
N LEU A 261 15.92 -14.57 -16.77
CA LEU A 261 14.66 -15.30 -16.59
C LEU A 261 13.83 -15.29 -17.88
N ASP A 262 13.57 -16.47 -18.42
CA ASP A 262 12.47 -16.65 -19.38
C ASP A 262 11.16 -16.63 -18.60
N LYS A 263 10.60 -15.43 -18.37
CA LYS A 263 9.41 -15.22 -17.52
C LYS A 263 8.21 -16.06 -17.99
N PRO A 264 7.87 -16.11 -19.29
CA PRO A 264 6.78 -16.96 -19.76
C PRO A 264 7.00 -18.45 -19.46
N SER A 265 8.21 -18.97 -19.72
CA SER A 265 8.51 -20.38 -19.44
C SER A 265 8.57 -20.68 -17.94
N PHE A 266 9.09 -19.75 -17.14
CA PHE A 266 9.16 -19.86 -15.69
C PHE A 266 7.75 -19.95 -15.09
N ILE A 267 6.86 -19.04 -15.48
CA ILE A 267 5.47 -19.03 -15.01
C ILE A 267 4.78 -20.33 -15.39
N GLN A 268 4.91 -20.77 -16.64
CA GLN A 268 4.32 -22.03 -17.08
C GLN A 268 4.86 -23.22 -16.27
N GLY A 269 6.15 -23.22 -15.92
CA GLY A 269 6.80 -24.31 -15.18
C GLY A 269 6.49 -24.35 -13.68
N VAL A 270 6.27 -23.19 -13.05
CA VAL A 270 6.13 -23.07 -11.59
C VAL A 270 4.69 -22.82 -11.16
N PHE A 271 3.93 -22.06 -11.94
CA PHE A 271 2.59 -21.58 -11.61
C PHE A 271 1.50 -22.08 -12.57
N GLY A 272 1.86 -22.53 -13.76
CA GLY A 272 0.88 -22.80 -14.82
C GLY A 272 0.07 -21.54 -15.11
N ASN A 273 -1.24 -21.59 -14.90
CA ASN A 273 -2.15 -20.45 -15.12
C ASN A 273 -2.39 -19.60 -13.86
N LEU A 274 -1.60 -19.76 -12.79
CA LEU A 274 -1.79 -19.05 -11.51
C LEU A 274 -0.86 -17.84 -11.33
N ALA A 275 -0.23 -17.35 -12.41
CA ALA A 275 0.54 -16.12 -12.39
C ALA A 275 0.61 -15.49 -13.79
N THR A 276 0.93 -14.21 -13.83
CA THR A 276 1.27 -13.45 -15.04
C THR A 276 2.65 -12.83 -14.86
N PHE A 277 3.36 -12.61 -15.97
CA PHE A 277 4.62 -11.88 -15.92
C PHE A 277 4.35 -10.39 -15.99
N ASP A 278 5.23 -9.62 -15.36
CA ASP A 278 5.17 -8.17 -15.35
C ASP A 278 6.47 -7.60 -15.89
N ASP A 279 6.34 -6.54 -16.69
CA ASP A 279 7.47 -5.86 -17.32
C ASP A 279 7.81 -4.55 -16.60
N GLU A 280 6.89 -4.03 -15.79
CA GLU A 280 7.07 -2.83 -14.98
C GLU A 280 6.78 -3.13 -13.51
N GLN A 281 7.27 -2.28 -12.62
CA GLN A 281 7.11 -2.41 -11.17
C GLN A 281 5.68 -2.02 -10.68
N VAL A 282 4.67 -2.55 -11.36
CA VAL A 282 3.25 -2.28 -11.13
C VAL A 282 2.47 -3.57 -11.41
N ALA A 283 1.62 -3.98 -10.47
CA ALA A 283 0.75 -5.12 -10.69
C ALA A 283 -0.35 -4.80 -11.74
N PRO A 284 -0.73 -5.75 -12.61
CA PRO A 284 -1.78 -5.52 -13.62
C PRO A 284 -3.12 -5.10 -13.01
N SER A 285 -3.38 -5.54 -11.78
CA SER A 285 -4.56 -5.18 -10.98
C SER A 285 -4.66 -3.68 -10.66
N GLN A 286 -3.54 -2.94 -10.65
CA GLN A 286 -3.53 -1.48 -10.43
C GLN A 286 -3.94 -0.69 -11.70
N ASN A 287 -4.03 -1.35 -12.87
CA ASN A 287 -4.47 -0.78 -14.14
C ASN A 287 -3.76 0.53 -14.53
N VAL A 288 -2.45 0.59 -14.31
CA VAL A 288 -1.62 1.73 -14.69
C VAL A 288 -1.32 1.66 -16.18
N PRO A 289 -1.26 2.79 -16.90
CA PRO A 289 -0.84 2.80 -18.29
C PRO A 289 0.59 2.24 -18.42
N GLY A 290 0.77 1.15 -19.17
CA GLY A 290 2.11 0.66 -19.51
C GLY A 290 2.82 1.65 -20.44
N LEU A 291 3.96 2.19 -20.00
CA LEU A 291 4.74 3.19 -20.75
C LEU A 291 6.10 2.64 -21.22
N PHE A 292 6.54 1.53 -20.66
CA PHE A 292 7.68 0.76 -21.09
C PHE A 292 7.36 0.09 -22.43
N SER A 293 8.23 0.33 -23.40
CA SER A 293 8.15 -0.33 -24.70
C SER A 293 8.98 -1.58 -24.64
N ASN A 294 8.37 -2.76 -24.81
CA ASN A 294 9.12 -4.02 -24.84
C ASN A 294 10.21 -4.03 -25.93
N THR A 295 10.08 -3.18 -26.96
CA THR A 295 11.12 -3.00 -28.00
C THR A 295 12.20 -1.97 -27.68
N ALA A 296 12.21 -1.35 -26.49
CA ALA A 296 13.19 -0.33 -26.12
C ALA A 296 14.64 -0.88 -26.11
N GLU A 297 14.81 -2.14 -25.74
CA GLU A 297 16.11 -2.84 -25.73
C GLU A 297 16.62 -3.20 -27.13
N CYS A 298 15.78 -3.13 -28.17
CA CYS A 298 16.17 -3.49 -29.53
C CYS A 298 17.31 -2.61 -30.08
N SER A 299 17.42 -1.35 -29.64
CA SER A 299 18.52 -0.47 -30.04
C SER A 299 19.86 -0.92 -29.47
N ASP A 300 19.82 -1.63 -28.34
CA ASP A 300 20.96 -2.10 -27.59
C ASP A 300 21.48 -3.46 -28.09
N HIS A 301 20.65 -4.20 -28.83
CA HIS A 301 20.92 -5.55 -29.37
C HIS A 301 20.55 -5.69 -30.85
N LEU A 302 21.19 -4.89 -31.72
CA LEU A 302 20.90 -4.83 -33.16
C LEU A 302 21.03 -6.16 -33.92
N TRP A 303 21.69 -7.16 -33.33
CA TRP A 303 21.81 -8.50 -33.89
C TRP A 303 20.50 -9.31 -33.81
N PHE A 304 19.54 -8.91 -32.97
CA PHE A 304 18.23 -9.54 -32.88
C PHE A 304 17.24 -8.86 -33.84
N SER A 305 16.98 -9.50 -34.99
CA SER A 305 16.12 -8.95 -36.04
C SER A 305 15.29 -10.04 -36.74
N PRO A 306 13.97 -9.85 -36.93
CA PRO A 306 13.16 -8.69 -36.51
C PRO A 306 12.98 -8.64 -34.99
N CYS A 307 13.03 -7.44 -34.40
CA CYS A 307 12.97 -7.31 -32.95
C CYS A 307 11.52 -7.36 -32.44
N ASN A 308 11.13 -8.52 -31.90
CA ASN A 308 9.82 -8.77 -31.29
C ASN A 308 9.98 -9.59 -30.00
N PRO A 309 10.48 -8.98 -28.91
CA PRO A 309 10.60 -9.66 -27.62
C PRO A 309 9.26 -10.19 -27.11
N VAL A 310 9.30 -11.29 -26.35
CA VAL A 310 8.12 -11.91 -25.76
C VAL A 310 7.69 -11.23 -24.46
N SER A 311 8.63 -10.63 -23.73
CA SER A 311 8.40 -9.74 -22.58
C SER A 311 9.58 -8.78 -22.44
N GLY A 312 9.53 -7.84 -21.51
CA GLY A 312 10.64 -6.91 -21.25
C GLY A 312 11.91 -7.67 -20.86
N TYR A 313 13.01 -7.42 -21.58
CA TYR A 313 14.28 -8.12 -21.42
C TYR A 313 14.19 -9.64 -21.63
N ASN A 314 13.19 -10.12 -22.38
CA ASN A 314 13.14 -11.51 -22.81
C ASN A 314 12.79 -11.58 -24.31
N PHE A 315 13.79 -11.90 -25.13
CA PHE A 315 13.67 -11.97 -26.57
C PHE A 315 12.92 -13.20 -27.05
N VAL A 316 13.20 -14.36 -26.45
CA VAL A 316 12.62 -15.64 -26.87
C VAL A 316 12.17 -16.42 -25.64
N SER A 317 11.03 -17.09 -25.73
CA SER A 317 10.67 -18.11 -24.76
C SER A 317 11.18 -19.47 -25.23
N ASP A 318 12.35 -19.85 -24.72
CA ASP A 318 13.14 -21.00 -25.16
C ASP A 318 12.77 -22.31 -24.44
N SER A 319 11.95 -22.25 -23.37
CA SER A 319 11.50 -23.42 -22.59
C SER A 319 12.65 -24.28 -22.05
N VAL A 320 13.77 -23.65 -21.66
CA VAL A 320 14.95 -24.35 -21.13
C VAL A 320 14.71 -24.77 -19.68
N GLY A 321 15.00 -26.03 -19.37
CA GLY A 321 14.70 -26.67 -18.09
C GLY A 321 15.93 -27.01 -17.25
N GLY A 322 15.69 -27.39 -15.99
CA GLY A 322 16.74 -27.91 -15.13
C GLY A 322 17.33 -29.20 -15.72
N GLY A 323 18.64 -29.19 -16.01
CA GLY A 323 19.38 -30.31 -16.58
C GLY A 323 19.20 -30.51 -18.08
N SER A 324 18.50 -29.61 -18.80
CA SER A 324 18.45 -29.66 -20.27
C SER A 324 19.78 -29.26 -20.91
N GLU A 325 20.50 -28.34 -20.26
CA GLU A 325 21.84 -27.90 -20.65
C GLU A 325 22.85 -28.28 -19.56
N TRP A 326 24.11 -28.44 -19.96
CA TRP A 326 25.17 -28.96 -19.08
C TRP A 326 25.44 -28.12 -17.82
N TRP A 327 25.00 -26.85 -17.81
CA TRP A 327 25.21 -25.89 -16.72
C TRP A 327 23.97 -25.69 -15.83
N THR A 328 22.79 -26.21 -16.22
CA THR A 328 21.52 -26.08 -15.45
C THR A 328 21.24 -27.27 -14.52
N LEU A 329 22.21 -28.18 -14.36
CA LEU A 329 22.10 -29.36 -13.50
C LEU A 329 21.80 -29.04 -12.02
N PRO A 330 22.36 -27.98 -11.40
CA PRO A 330 22.03 -27.63 -10.02
C PRO A 330 20.55 -27.29 -9.84
N GLY A 331 19.95 -26.57 -10.79
CA GLY A 331 18.51 -26.31 -10.83
C GLY A 331 17.66 -27.56 -10.77
N GLN A 332 18.00 -28.56 -11.60
CA GLN A 332 17.31 -29.85 -11.60
C GLN A 332 17.32 -30.49 -10.21
N ALA A 333 18.47 -30.50 -9.55
CA ALA A 333 18.64 -31.06 -8.21
C ALA A 333 17.82 -30.32 -7.13
N ASN A 334 17.43 -29.08 -7.39
CA ASN A 334 16.64 -28.24 -6.48
C ASN A 334 15.17 -28.06 -6.93
N GLY A 335 14.74 -28.81 -7.95
CA GLY A 335 13.37 -28.88 -8.41
C GLY A 335 12.95 -27.78 -9.40
N VAL A 336 13.90 -27.12 -10.06
CA VAL A 336 13.59 -26.19 -11.17
C VAL A 336 13.19 -26.99 -12.40
N SER A 337 11.97 -26.79 -12.88
CA SER A 337 11.41 -27.46 -14.06
C SER A 337 11.74 -26.71 -15.36
N LEU A 338 11.47 -25.41 -15.39
CA LEU A 338 11.57 -24.51 -16.55
C LEU A 338 11.92 -23.08 -16.11
N GLY A 339 12.32 -22.23 -17.07
CA GLY A 339 12.51 -20.80 -16.87
C GLY A 339 13.93 -20.29 -17.11
N TYR A 340 14.86 -21.15 -17.51
CA TYR A 340 16.19 -20.70 -17.93
C TYR A 340 16.12 -19.99 -19.27
N SER A 341 16.88 -18.91 -19.41
CA SER A 341 17.04 -18.19 -20.66
C SER A 341 17.91 -18.97 -21.66
N GLY A 342 17.55 -18.92 -22.95
CA GLY A 342 18.34 -19.53 -24.02
C GLY A 342 19.35 -18.57 -24.65
N VAL A 343 19.86 -18.95 -25.82
CA VAL A 343 21.05 -18.31 -26.44
C VAL A 343 20.86 -16.82 -26.70
N SER A 344 19.69 -16.39 -27.18
CA SER A 344 19.45 -14.97 -27.50
C SER A 344 19.55 -14.11 -26.24
N ASP A 345 18.84 -14.51 -25.19
CA ASP A 345 18.80 -13.76 -23.93
C ASP A 345 20.12 -13.83 -23.16
N LEU A 346 20.82 -14.97 -23.18
CA LEU A 346 22.17 -15.08 -22.61
C LEU A 346 23.19 -14.20 -23.34
N ARG A 347 23.05 -14.03 -24.66
CA ARG A 347 23.87 -13.09 -25.43
C ARG A 347 23.57 -11.66 -25.03
N ALA A 348 22.29 -11.30 -24.93
CA ALA A 348 21.85 -9.97 -24.54
C ALA A 348 22.34 -9.60 -23.14
N ALA A 349 22.19 -10.53 -22.17
CA ALA A 349 22.73 -10.40 -20.83
C ALA A 349 24.25 -10.16 -20.84
N CYS A 350 24.99 -10.93 -21.63
CA CYS A 350 26.44 -10.74 -21.76
C CYS A 350 26.78 -9.37 -22.37
N ASP A 351 26.09 -8.94 -23.43
CA ASP A 351 26.31 -7.65 -24.06
C ASP A 351 26.13 -6.50 -23.05
N ASP A 352 25.08 -6.58 -22.23
CA ASP A 352 24.81 -5.58 -21.20
C ASP A 352 25.81 -5.65 -20.04
N PHE A 353 26.27 -6.84 -19.61
CA PHE A 353 27.40 -6.93 -18.69
C PHE A 353 28.68 -6.32 -19.29
N VAL A 354 28.95 -6.48 -20.57
CA VAL A 354 30.10 -5.82 -21.23
C VAL A 354 29.92 -4.30 -21.22
N LYS A 355 28.71 -3.78 -21.49
CA LYS A 355 28.41 -2.34 -21.33
C LYS A 355 28.53 -1.85 -19.89
N ALA A 356 28.31 -2.72 -18.90
CA ALA A 356 28.56 -2.44 -17.49
C ALA A 356 30.06 -2.42 -17.11
N GLY A 357 30.95 -2.86 -18.01
CA GLY A 357 32.40 -2.83 -17.83
C GLY A 357 33.05 -4.20 -17.57
N PHE A 358 32.33 -5.30 -17.75
CA PHE A 358 32.92 -6.65 -17.73
C PHE A 358 33.58 -6.99 -19.08
N THR A 359 34.44 -8.01 -19.08
CA THR A 359 35.19 -8.44 -20.27
C THR A 359 35.05 -9.93 -20.50
N VAL A 360 34.88 -10.33 -21.76
CA VAL A 360 34.87 -11.74 -22.18
C VAL A 360 36.30 -12.31 -22.14
N VAL A 361 36.45 -13.49 -21.53
CA VAL A 361 37.69 -14.23 -21.31
C VAL A 361 37.47 -15.74 -21.49
N GLY A 362 38.57 -16.49 -21.60
CA GLY A 362 38.58 -17.96 -21.55
C GLY A 362 38.11 -18.67 -22.83
N GLY A 363 38.76 -19.78 -23.22
CA GLY A 363 38.42 -20.55 -24.43
C GLY A 363 39.26 -20.20 -25.67
N ALA A 364 39.36 -21.13 -26.62
CA ALA A 364 40.00 -20.87 -27.91
C ALA A 364 38.97 -20.17 -28.83
N ASN A 365 39.24 -18.90 -29.19
CA ASN A 365 38.37 -18.01 -29.96
C ASN A 365 37.31 -17.21 -29.16
N SER A 366 37.56 -16.87 -27.89
CA SER A 366 36.66 -16.07 -27.06
C SER A 366 36.64 -14.58 -27.45
N THR A 367 35.98 -14.25 -28.55
CA THR A 367 36.04 -12.91 -29.14
C THR A 367 34.88 -12.01 -28.73
N ASP A 368 33.70 -12.57 -28.43
CA ASP A 368 32.52 -11.79 -28.08
C ASP A 368 31.46 -12.55 -27.25
N CYS A 369 30.36 -11.87 -26.94
CA CYS A 369 29.21 -12.41 -26.22
C CYS A 369 28.39 -13.43 -27.01
N GLY A 370 28.55 -13.51 -28.33
CA GLY A 370 27.99 -14.59 -29.14
C GLY A 370 28.66 -15.93 -28.81
N ASP A 371 29.98 -15.93 -28.63
CA ASP A 371 30.73 -17.13 -28.22
C ASP A 371 30.30 -17.62 -26.82
N VAL A 372 30.10 -16.68 -25.88
CA VAL A 372 29.59 -16.98 -24.52
C VAL A 372 28.22 -17.66 -24.59
N ALA A 373 27.30 -17.08 -25.36
CA ALA A 373 25.94 -17.60 -25.46
C ALA A 373 25.89 -18.97 -26.16
N LEU A 374 26.68 -19.19 -27.21
CA LEU A 374 26.74 -20.49 -27.90
C LEU A 374 27.31 -21.60 -27.01
N ALA A 375 28.17 -21.28 -26.05
CA ALA A 375 28.69 -22.24 -25.09
C ALA A 375 27.62 -22.79 -24.13
N SER A 376 26.46 -22.14 -24.03
CA SER A 376 25.34 -22.60 -23.19
C SER A 376 24.68 -23.87 -23.72
N GLN A 377 24.88 -24.19 -25.01
CA GLN A 377 24.19 -25.28 -25.68
C GLN A 377 24.89 -26.64 -25.51
N GLY A 378 24.08 -27.68 -25.33
CA GLY A 378 24.47 -29.08 -25.23
C GLY A 378 24.37 -29.65 -23.81
N SER A 379 24.30 -30.98 -23.73
CA SER A 379 24.19 -31.71 -22.46
C SER A 379 25.54 -32.11 -21.84
N VAL A 380 26.66 -31.79 -22.51
CA VAL A 380 28.01 -32.20 -22.09
C VAL A 380 28.83 -30.96 -21.71
N ALA A 381 29.39 -30.98 -20.51
CA ALA A 381 30.23 -29.89 -20.02
C ALA A 381 31.48 -29.69 -20.88
N LEU A 382 31.77 -28.43 -21.21
CA LEU A 382 32.97 -28.05 -21.97
C LEU A 382 34.18 -27.96 -21.04
N SER A 383 35.36 -28.39 -21.52
CA SER A 383 36.60 -28.31 -20.74
C SER A 383 37.06 -26.86 -20.50
N THR A 384 36.75 -25.97 -21.45
CA THR A 384 36.96 -24.51 -21.39
C THR A 384 35.94 -23.84 -22.32
N TYR A 385 35.45 -22.65 -21.97
CA TYR A 385 34.53 -21.89 -22.81
C TYR A 385 34.66 -20.37 -22.55
N ALA A 386 34.10 -19.56 -23.46
CA ALA A 386 34.04 -18.11 -23.32
C ALA A 386 33.07 -17.71 -22.20
N HIS A 387 33.52 -16.84 -21.29
CA HIS A 387 32.75 -16.35 -20.15
C HIS A 387 33.22 -14.94 -19.76
N LEU A 388 32.49 -14.28 -18.87
CA LEU A 388 32.87 -12.99 -18.30
C LEU A 388 33.83 -13.17 -17.12
N ASP A 389 34.81 -12.28 -17.00
CA ASP A 389 35.71 -12.25 -15.83
C ASP A 389 34.95 -11.85 -14.55
N ASN A 390 34.96 -12.71 -13.54
CA ASN A 390 34.36 -12.43 -12.23
C ASN A 390 35.27 -11.58 -11.33
N ARG A 391 36.49 -11.26 -11.77
CA ARG A 391 37.49 -10.41 -11.09
C ARG A 391 37.89 -10.94 -9.71
N GLY A 392 37.74 -12.26 -9.50
CA GLY A 392 37.92 -12.91 -8.20
C GLY A 392 36.95 -12.42 -7.12
N GLN A 393 35.79 -11.89 -7.51
CA GLN A 393 34.74 -11.40 -6.61
C GLN A 393 33.54 -12.36 -6.59
N HIS A 394 32.63 -12.13 -5.64
CA HIS A 394 31.41 -12.93 -5.47
C HIS A 394 30.15 -12.05 -5.56
N VAL A 395 29.04 -12.68 -5.96
CA VAL A 395 27.68 -12.15 -5.86
C VAL A 395 26.98 -12.82 -4.68
N PHE A 396 26.39 -12.04 -3.79
CA PHE A 396 25.62 -12.56 -2.66
C PHE A 396 24.13 -12.68 -3.02
N ASN A 397 23.59 -13.89 -3.06
CA ASN A 397 22.17 -14.14 -3.31
C ASN A 397 21.42 -14.54 -2.04
N ALA A 398 20.32 -13.84 -1.75
CA ALA A 398 19.53 -13.97 -0.54
C ALA A 398 18.07 -14.41 -0.82
N TRP A 399 17.84 -15.54 -1.49
CA TRP A 399 16.47 -15.95 -1.84
C TRP A 399 15.64 -16.47 -0.65
N ARG A 400 14.31 -16.29 -0.76
CA ARG A 400 13.30 -16.76 0.20
C ARG A 400 12.68 -18.10 -0.18
N THR A 401 12.26 -18.90 0.82
CA THR A 401 11.68 -20.24 0.63
C THR A 401 10.27 -20.30 0.06
N ASN A 402 9.66 -19.15 -0.27
CA ASN A 402 8.30 -19.09 -0.82
C ASN A 402 8.26 -19.60 -2.27
N GLN A 403 7.14 -20.22 -2.67
CA GLN A 403 6.96 -20.76 -4.03
C GLN A 403 7.25 -19.69 -5.10
N GLY A 404 8.07 -20.04 -6.08
CA GLY A 404 8.54 -19.15 -7.16
C GLY A 404 9.83 -18.42 -6.84
N ARG A 405 9.96 -17.88 -5.62
CA ARG A 405 11.16 -17.12 -5.20
C ARG A 405 12.40 -18.02 -5.14
N LYS A 406 12.25 -19.25 -4.65
CA LYS A 406 13.33 -20.25 -4.66
C LYS A 406 13.73 -20.61 -6.09
N GLU A 407 12.76 -20.99 -6.91
CA GLU A 407 13.00 -21.47 -8.29
C GLU A 407 13.70 -20.41 -9.14
N PHE A 408 13.17 -19.17 -9.17
CA PHE A 408 13.81 -18.07 -9.91
C PHE A 408 15.18 -17.69 -9.30
N GLY A 409 15.31 -17.66 -7.97
CA GLY A 409 16.60 -17.39 -7.32
C GLY A 409 17.69 -18.39 -7.70
N ILE A 410 17.33 -19.66 -7.93
CA ILE A 410 18.25 -20.70 -8.40
C ILE A 410 18.58 -20.50 -9.88
N ILE A 411 17.58 -20.23 -10.73
CA ILE A 411 17.79 -19.93 -12.16
C ILE A 411 18.83 -18.82 -12.32
N LEU A 412 18.64 -17.68 -11.63
CA LEU A 412 19.59 -16.57 -11.64
C LEU A 412 20.99 -16.99 -11.20
N SER A 413 21.08 -17.78 -10.13
CA SER A 413 22.38 -18.17 -9.57
C SER A 413 23.16 -19.07 -10.52
N ASP A 414 22.48 -20.04 -11.12
CA ASP A 414 23.06 -20.96 -12.10
C ASP A 414 23.50 -20.19 -13.35
N THR A 415 22.68 -19.25 -13.82
CA THR A 415 22.99 -18.44 -15.00
C THR A 415 24.15 -17.48 -14.74
N ILE A 416 24.22 -16.81 -13.58
CA ILE A 416 25.37 -15.97 -13.20
C ILE A 416 26.63 -16.82 -13.10
N ASN A 417 26.57 -17.98 -12.45
CA ASN A 417 27.70 -18.91 -12.38
C ASN A 417 28.17 -19.33 -13.78
N PHE A 418 27.26 -19.65 -14.70
CA PHE A 418 27.59 -19.96 -16.08
C PHE A 418 28.24 -18.78 -16.82
N LEU A 419 27.61 -17.60 -16.79
CA LEU A 419 28.10 -16.41 -17.48
C LEU A 419 29.48 -15.97 -16.98
N PHE A 420 29.80 -16.23 -15.71
CA PHE A 420 31.05 -15.83 -15.07
C PHE A 420 32.05 -16.99 -14.83
N GLY A 421 31.96 -18.06 -15.62
CA GLY A 421 33.01 -19.09 -15.70
C GLY A 421 33.06 -20.09 -14.55
N THR A 422 32.02 -20.12 -13.70
CA THR A 422 31.94 -21.00 -12.52
C THR A 422 30.64 -21.83 -12.48
N PRO A 423 30.25 -22.48 -13.60
CA PRO A 423 28.99 -23.21 -13.72
C PRO A 423 28.93 -24.36 -12.72
N ASN A 424 27.74 -24.92 -12.50
CA ASN A 424 27.55 -26.08 -11.62
C ASN A 424 28.02 -25.84 -10.17
N ASN A 425 27.65 -24.69 -9.58
CA ASN A 425 28.02 -24.24 -8.23
C ASN A 425 29.52 -23.96 -8.03
N GLY A 426 30.22 -23.44 -9.03
CA GLY A 426 31.64 -23.08 -8.98
C GLY A 426 31.97 -21.81 -8.18
N CYS A 427 31.01 -21.25 -7.44
CA CYS A 427 31.19 -20.18 -6.45
C CYS A 427 31.38 -18.73 -6.96
N THR A 428 30.95 -18.32 -8.16
CA THR A 428 30.76 -16.86 -8.39
C THR A 428 29.61 -16.36 -7.51
N VAL A 429 28.54 -17.15 -7.37
CA VAL A 429 27.43 -16.86 -6.47
C VAL A 429 27.61 -17.54 -5.11
N LEU A 430 27.44 -16.76 -4.04
CA LEU A 430 27.39 -17.23 -2.65
C LEU A 430 25.99 -16.99 -2.07
N TYR A 431 25.37 -18.05 -1.58
CA TYR A 431 24.07 -18.00 -0.92
C TYR A 431 24.23 -17.54 0.52
N TRP A 432 23.50 -16.48 0.88
CA TRP A 432 23.57 -15.84 2.21
C TRP A 432 25.02 -15.58 2.66
N GLY A 433 25.87 -15.17 1.71
CA GLY A 433 27.25 -14.76 1.94
C GLY A 433 28.23 -15.86 2.35
N THR A 434 27.81 -17.12 2.44
CA THR A 434 28.57 -18.16 3.17
C THR A 434 28.73 -19.49 2.45
N SER A 435 27.90 -19.79 1.45
CA SER A 435 27.82 -21.13 0.85
C SER A 435 27.75 -21.06 -0.67
N CYS A 436 28.46 -21.92 -1.39
CA CYS A 436 28.26 -22.12 -2.83
C CYS A 436 27.10 -23.07 -3.16
N THR A 437 26.55 -23.73 -2.14
CA THR A 437 25.38 -24.61 -2.27
C THR A 437 24.11 -23.81 -2.01
N PRO A 438 23.05 -23.96 -2.84
CA PRO A 438 21.78 -23.27 -2.67
C PRO A 438 21.24 -23.38 -1.25
N LYS A 439 20.92 -22.22 -0.65
CA LYS A 439 20.31 -22.11 0.68
C LYS A 439 19.33 -20.95 0.71
N GLY A 440 18.13 -21.21 1.21
CA GLY A 440 17.08 -20.21 1.38
C GLY A 440 16.89 -19.80 2.82
N ALA A 441 16.14 -18.71 3.01
CA ALA A 441 15.72 -18.25 4.33
C ALA A 441 14.22 -17.98 4.41
N THR A 442 13.68 -18.03 5.63
CA THR A 442 12.33 -17.53 5.95
C THR A 442 12.30 -16.00 5.89
N PHE A 443 11.11 -15.41 5.93
CA PHE A 443 11.00 -13.94 5.96
C PHE A 443 11.70 -13.33 7.19
N SER A 444 11.51 -13.93 8.36
CA SER A 444 12.12 -13.50 9.61
C SER A 444 13.65 -13.47 9.55
N GLN A 445 14.25 -14.46 8.90
CA GLN A 445 15.69 -14.53 8.66
C GLN A 445 16.17 -13.47 7.63
N SER A 446 15.28 -12.95 6.77
CA SER A 446 15.60 -11.94 5.77
C SER A 446 15.53 -10.49 6.27
N LEU A 447 15.11 -10.23 7.52
CA LEU A 447 15.04 -8.88 8.09
C LEU A 447 16.37 -8.10 8.02
N CYS A 448 17.51 -8.81 8.04
CA CYS A 448 18.82 -8.19 7.88
C CYS A 448 19.00 -7.48 6.52
N VAL A 449 18.26 -7.87 5.48
CA VAL A 449 18.27 -7.22 4.16
C VAL A 449 17.71 -5.80 4.27
N LEU A 450 16.56 -5.65 4.92
CA LEU A 450 15.90 -4.36 5.13
C LEU A 450 16.69 -3.42 6.05
N GLN A 451 17.46 -4.00 6.97
CA GLN A 451 18.32 -3.28 7.90
C GLN A 451 19.74 -3.01 7.37
N GLN A 452 20.04 -3.47 6.15
CA GLN A 452 21.41 -3.45 5.59
C GLN A 452 22.46 -4.10 6.51
N ALA A 453 22.04 -5.05 7.34
CA ALA A 453 22.84 -5.72 8.36
C ALA A 453 23.56 -6.98 7.85
N CYS A 454 23.16 -7.49 6.68
CA CYS A 454 23.83 -8.61 6.00
C CYS A 454 24.29 -8.20 4.59
N ALA A 455 25.31 -8.89 4.07
CA ALA A 455 25.80 -8.67 2.72
C ALA A 455 24.90 -9.40 1.71
N TRP A 456 24.32 -8.65 0.78
CA TRP A 456 23.48 -9.16 -0.29
C TRP A 456 23.65 -8.28 -1.54
N ASN A 457 23.71 -8.89 -2.72
CA ASN A 457 23.71 -8.18 -4.01
C ASN A 457 22.36 -8.33 -4.70
N ILE A 458 21.77 -9.52 -4.61
CA ILE A 458 20.46 -9.83 -5.19
C ILE A 458 19.57 -10.53 -4.16
N TYR A 459 18.29 -10.18 -4.17
CA TYR A 459 17.30 -10.66 -3.20
C TYR A 459 15.96 -10.88 -3.91
N GLN A 460 15.32 -12.02 -3.69
CA GLN A 460 14.02 -12.34 -4.28
C GLN A 460 12.94 -11.79 -3.36
N GLY A 461 12.75 -10.48 -3.44
CA GLY A 461 11.75 -9.74 -2.70
C GLY A 461 10.41 -9.74 -3.42
N GLY A 462 9.67 -8.68 -3.14
CA GLY A 462 8.31 -8.51 -3.61
C GLY A 462 7.49 -7.75 -2.60
N TRP A 463 6.51 -7.03 -3.12
CA TRP A 463 5.74 -6.05 -2.41
C TRP A 463 4.28 -6.40 -2.46
N ASP A 464 3.60 -6.08 -1.38
CA ASP A 464 2.17 -6.24 -1.26
C ASP A 464 1.53 -4.87 -1.53
N LEU A 465 1.21 -4.59 -2.80
CA LEU A 465 1.00 -3.21 -3.27
C LEU A 465 -0.36 -2.69 -2.86
N SER A 466 -0.48 -1.38 -2.65
CA SER A 466 -1.78 -0.75 -2.46
C SER A 466 -2.58 -0.79 -3.78
N PRO A 467 -3.88 -0.50 -3.78
CA PRO A 467 -4.64 -0.35 -5.02
C PRO A 467 -4.10 0.77 -5.94
N PHE A 468 -3.20 1.62 -5.46
CA PHE A 468 -2.58 2.71 -6.20
C PHE A 468 -1.07 2.50 -6.33
N PRO A 469 -0.42 2.98 -7.42
CA PRO A 469 1.01 2.76 -7.66
C PRO A 469 1.95 3.62 -6.78
N GLN A 470 1.49 4.09 -5.61
CA GLN A 470 2.24 4.97 -4.71
C GLN A 470 3.50 4.31 -4.12
N GLN A 471 3.59 2.98 -4.15
CA GLN A 471 4.77 2.24 -3.73
C GLN A 471 6.06 2.72 -4.43
N LEU A 472 5.94 3.25 -5.65
CA LEU A 472 7.09 3.74 -6.41
C LEU A 472 7.73 4.96 -5.75
N TYR A 473 6.97 5.69 -4.92
CA TYR A 473 7.49 6.70 -4.03
C TYR A 473 7.96 6.09 -2.71
N ASP A 474 7.08 5.38 -2.00
CA ASP A 474 7.34 4.89 -0.64
C ASP A 474 8.54 3.94 -0.55
N ASP A 475 8.69 3.04 -1.52
CA ASP A 475 9.67 1.94 -1.49
C ASP A 475 10.96 2.26 -2.26
N TYR A 476 10.99 3.28 -3.12
CA TYR A 476 12.15 3.54 -3.99
C TYR A 476 12.65 4.99 -3.96
N HIS A 477 11.88 5.95 -3.44
CA HIS A 477 12.33 7.33 -3.43
C HIS A 477 13.57 7.50 -2.52
N SER A 478 14.54 8.30 -2.97
CA SER A 478 15.84 8.46 -2.30
C SER A 478 15.77 8.98 -0.86
N SER A 479 14.68 9.65 -0.48
CA SER A 479 14.45 10.06 0.92
C SER A 479 14.39 8.86 1.88
N PHE A 480 13.99 7.69 1.39
CA PHE A 480 13.82 6.48 2.19
C PHE A 480 15.03 5.53 2.11
N GLY A 481 16.06 5.89 1.33
CA GLY A 481 17.34 5.15 1.20
C GLY A 481 18.38 5.53 2.26
N SER A 482 17.95 6.19 3.34
CA SER A 482 18.81 6.76 4.38
C SER A 482 19.90 7.71 3.86
N SER A 483 20.95 7.95 4.65
CA SER A 483 22.09 8.80 4.26
C SER A 483 22.88 8.26 3.06
N PHE A 484 22.60 7.03 2.60
CA PHE A 484 23.21 6.47 1.40
C PHE A 484 22.73 7.16 0.13
N CYS A 485 21.44 7.51 0.05
CA CYS A 485 20.88 8.31 -1.02
C CYS A 485 20.81 9.81 -0.67
N GLY A 486 20.95 10.21 0.59
CA GLY A 486 20.85 11.61 1.02
C GLY A 486 19.62 11.93 1.88
N GLY A 487 18.82 10.90 2.21
CA GLY A 487 17.77 10.97 3.22
C GLY A 487 18.30 10.93 4.66
N PRO A 488 17.40 11.05 5.66
CA PRO A 488 17.78 10.99 7.07
C PRO A 488 18.31 9.61 7.49
N PRO A 489 19.21 9.52 8.49
CA PRO A 489 19.67 8.24 9.04
C PRO A 489 18.51 7.41 9.63
N VAL A 490 18.33 6.18 9.16
CA VAL A 490 17.30 5.23 9.65
C VAL A 490 17.89 3.82 9.73
N VAL A 491 17.35 2.97 10.61
CA VAL A 491 17.84 1.60 10.86
C VAL A 491 17.20 0.58 9.91
N THR A 492 15.89 0.72 9.65
CA THR A 492 15.15 -0.10 8.69
C THR A 492 14.76 0.79 7.53
N LEU A 493 15.10 0.40 6.30
CA LEU A 493 14.88 1.20 5.10
C LEU A 493 13.66 0.68 4.34
N ALA A 494 12.76 1.57 3.91
CA ALA A 494 11.74 1.22 2.91
C ALA A 494 12.42 1.00 1.54
N ASN A 495 13.25 1.96 1.10
CA ASN A 495 14.21 1.78 0.00
C ASN A 495 15.45 1.00 0.46
N TYR A 496 15.24 -0.26 0.83
CA TYR A 496 16.31 -1.19 1.17
C TYR A 496 17.19 -1.61 -0.03
N PRO A 497 16.75 -1.57 -1.31
CA PRO A 497 17.66 -1.71 -2.44
C PRO A 497 18.71 -0.58 -2.50
N VAL A 498 18.45 0.51 -1.79
CA VAL A 498 19.24 1.74 -1.80
C VAL A 498 19.35 2.25 -3.24
N TYR A 499 18.26 2.19 -3.99
CA TYR A 499 18.21 2.67 -5.38
C TYR A 499 18.08 4.18 -5.37
N CYS A 500 19.15 4.88 -5.75
CA CYS A 500 19.18 6.34 -5.76
C CYS A 500 19.13 6.83 -7.21
N ASP A 501 17.93 7.05 -7.75
CA ASP A 501 17.72 7.57 -9.12
C ASP A 501 16.94 8.90 -9.09
N PRO A 502 17.61 10.03 -9.41
CA PRO A 502 16.96 11.34 -9.46
C PRO A 502 15.79 11.43 -10.44
N ALA A 503 15.84 10.69 -11.56
CA ALA A 503 14.77 10.70 -12.55
C ALA A 503 13.52 10.00 -12.02
N LEU A 504 13.68 8.81 -11.43
CA LEU A 504 12.60 8.10 -10.76
C LEU A 504 12.02 8.94 -9.63
N ASP A 505 12.88 9.49 -8.76
CA ASP A 505 12.46 10.35 -7.64
C ASP A 505 11.56 11.50 -8.10
N THR A 506 11.94 12.16 -9.20
CA THR A 506 11.20 13.29 -9.74
C THR A 506 9.78 12.91 -10.14
N TYR A 507 9.62 11.78 -10.84
CA TYR A 507 8.31 11.31 -11.26
C TYR A 507 7.50 10.71 -10.12
N ALA A 508 8.14 9.96 -9.22
CA ALA A 508 7.49 9.39 -8.05
C ALA A 508 6.99 10.50 -7.10
N ALA A 509 7.80 11.54 -6.84
CA ALA A 509 7.39 12.70 -6.05
C ALA A 509 6.27 13.51 -6.73
N ALA A 510 6.32 13.68 -8.06
CA ALA A 510 5.22 14.31 -8.79
C ALA A 510 3.92 13.48 -8.70
N GLY A 511 4.04 12.15 -8.66
CA GLY A 511 2.94 11.22 -8.42
C GLY A 511 2.34 11.37 -7.03
N GLU A 512 3.18 11.31 -5.99
CA GLU A 512 2.77 11.44 -4.59
C GLU A 512 2.09 12.78 -4.32
N PHE A 513 2.75 13.87 -4.75
CA PHE A 513 2.28 15.23 -4.46
C PHE A 513 1.31 15.79 -5.51
N SER A 514 0.68 14.93 -6.30
CA SER A 514 -0.32 15.33 -7.29
C SER A 514 -1.64 15.76 -6.63
N PRO A 515 -2.35 16.75 -7.21
CA PRO A 515 -3.65 17.20 -6.69
C PRO A 515 -4.79 16.21 -6.92
N THR A 516 -4.64 15.22 -7.82
CA THR A 516 -5.70 14.28 -8.20
C THR A 516 -5.12 12.90 -8.53
N LEU A 517 -5.88 11.83 -8.23
CA LEU A 517 -5.49 10.43 -8.52
C LEU A 517 -5.21 10.16 -10.02
N PRO A 518 -5.99 10.67 -11.00
CA PRO A 518 -5.69 10.43 -12.42
C PRO A 518 -4.33 11.01 -12.86
N GLN A 519 -4.00 12.22 -12.38
CA GLN A 519 -2.70 12.83 -12.66
C GLN A 519 -1.57 12.04 -11.98
N SER A 520 -1.79 11.65 -10.73
CA SER A 520 -0.84 10.84 -9.97
C SER A 520 -0.50 9.52 -10.67
N THR A 521 -1.52 8.80 -11.16
CA THR A 521 -1.36 7.53 -11.89
C THR A 521 -0.47 7.67 -13.12
N GLN A 522 -0.59 8.78 -13.87
CA GLN A 522 0.24 9.03 -15.05
C GLN A 522 1.71 9.33 -14.70
N PHE A 523 1.98 9.97 -13.56
CA PHE A 523 3.35 10.17 -13.09
C PHE A 523 3.98 8.88 -12.59
N PHE A 524 3.23 8.06 -11.86
CA PHE A 524 3.72 6.76 -11.42
C PHE A 524 3.98 5.79 -12.58
N ALA A 525 3.17 5.82 -13.64
CA ALA A 525 3.48 5.10 -14.88
C ALA A 525 4.86 5.50 -15.44
N LYS A 526 5.19 6.80 -15.43
CA LYS A 526 6.50 7.29 -15.87
C LYS A 526 7.62 6.84 -14.92
N ALA A 527 7.38 6.86 -13.61
CA ALA A 527 8.34 6.37 -12.62
C ALA A 527 8.63 4.88 -12.82
N ALA A 528 7.60 4.06 -13.06
CA ALA A 528 7.73 2.62 -13.32
C ALA A 528 8.56 2.34 -14.59
N ALA A 529 8.22 2.99 -15.71
CA ALA A 529 8.96 2.86 -16.96
C ALA A 529 10.41 3.36 -16.85
N THR A 530 10.64 4.44 -16.09
CA THR A 530 11.98 4.97 -15.81
C THR A 530 12.80 3.97 -14.99
N GLY A 531 12.27 3.46 -13.89
CA GLY A 531 12.96 2.48 -13.04
C GLY A 531 13.29 1.19 -13.80
N THR A 532 12.34 0.68 -14.58
CA THR A 532 12.54 -0.50 -15.45
C THR A 532 13.67 -0.25 -16.44
N SER A 533 13.62 0.89 -17.15
CA SER A 533 14.66 1.26 -18.13
C SER A 533 16.03 1.49 -17.48
N ASN A 534 16.07 1.93 -16.23
CA ASN A 534 17.31 2.25 -15.51
C ASN A 534 17.80 1.10 -14.60
N GLY A 535 17.27 -0.12 -14.77
CA GLY A 535 17.76 -1.31 -14.06
C GLY A 535 17.48 -1.31 -12.55
N MET A 536 16.34 -0.75 -12.13
CA MET A 536 15.95 -0.65 -10.72
C MET A 536 15.81 -2.02 -10.05
N THR A 537 14.92 -2.85 -10.57
CA THR A 537 14.55 -4.20 -10.11
C THR A 537 13.97 -4.96 -11.30
N ASP A 538 14.00 -6.29 -11.26
CA ASP A 538 13.33 -7.12 -12.27
C ASP A 538 12.02 -7.70 -11.71
N PRO A 539 10.85 -7.17 -12.11
CA PRO A 539 9.56 -7.74 -11.74
C PRO A 539 9.41 -9.09 -12.43
N ALA A 540 9.27 -10.17 -11.65
CA ALA A 540 9.24 -11.52 -12.20
C ALA A 540 7.81 -11.98 -12.49
N PHE A 541 6.88 -11.76 -11.55
CA PHE A 541 5.49 -12.18 -11.69
C PHE A 541 4.55 -11.54 -10.66
N THR A 542 3.27 -11.53 -11.03
CA THR A 542 2.10 -11.28 -10.18
C THR A 542 1.25 -12.54 -10.15
N ARG A 543 0.75 -12.95 -8.99
CA ARG A 543 -0.10 -14.15 -8.88
C ARG A 543 -1.52 -13.89 -9.38
N ILE A 544 -2.14 -14.97 -9.82
CA ILE A 544 -3.59 -15.07 -9.94
C ILE A 544 -4.05 -15.89 -8.75
N ASP A 545 -4.50 -15.19 -7.72
CA ASP A 545 -4.81 -15.77 -6.43
C ASP A 545 -6.17 -16.47 -6.43
N GLN A 546 -6.20 -17.60 -5.72
CA GLN A 546 -7.39 -18.33 -5.33
C GLN A 546 -7.27 -18.72 -3.86
N PHE A 547 -8.34 -18.59 -3.10
CA PHE A 547 -8.34 -18.87 -1.67
C PHE A 547 -9.31 -19.99 -1.32
N LEU A 548 -8.99 -20.72 -0.26
CA LEU A 548 -9.86 -21.72 0.35
C LEU A 548 -10.58 -21.14 1.56
N ALA A 549 -11.76 -21.65 1.84
CA ALA A 549 -12.42 -21.59 3.15
C ALA A 549 -13.33 -22.82 3.32
N LEU A 550 -13.78 -23.12 4.54
CA LEU A 550 -14.79 -24.16 4.70
C LEU A 550 -16.12 -23.71 4.11
N ASN A 551 -16.76 -24.62 3.37
CA ASN A 551 -18.01 -24.35 2.69
C ASN A 551 -19.13 -24.03 3.69
N GLY A 552 -19.05 -24.44 4.96
CA GLY A 552 -20.03 -24.05 5.98
C GLY A 552 -20.05 -22.56 6.35
N TRP A 553 -19.14 -21.74 5.81
CA TRP A 553 -19.18 -20.27 5.88
C TRP A 553 -19.60 -19.62 4.55
N ASN A 554 -19.74 -20.41 3.48
CA ASN A 554 -20.06 -19.92 2.14
C ASN A 554 -21.56 -19.72 1.96
N PHE A 555 -22.02 -18.48 1.99
CA PHE A 555 -23.43 -18.16 1.85
C PHE A 555 -23.93 -18.25 0.40
N GLN A 556 -23.02 -18.28 -0.59
CA GLN A 556 -23.37 -18.40 -2.01
C GLN A 556 -24.04 -19.74 -2.35
N GLN A 557 -23.89 -20.76 -1.49
CA GLN A 557 -24.52 -22.08 -1.69
C GLN A 557 -26.01 -22.09 -1.35
N CYS A 558 -26.49 -21.12 -0.59
CA CYS A 558 -27.90 -21.01 -0.24
C CYS A 558 -28.71 -20.66 -1.48
N THR A 559 -29.83 -21.34 -1.74
CA THR A 559 -30.75 -20.98 -2.85
C THR A 559 -32.22 -20.91 -2.42
N GLY A 560 -32.51 -20.95 -1.10
CA GLY A 560 -33.88 -21.07 -0.55
C GLY A 560 -34.28 -20.05 0.54
N SER A 561 -35.61 -19.78 0.58
CA SER A 561 -36.43 -18.88 1.43
C SER A 561 -36.11 -17.37 1.44
N PRO A 562 -37.09 -16.46 1.23
CA PRO A 562 -36.83 -15.02 1.17
C PRO A 562 -36.60 -14.35 2.55
N PRO A 563 -35.62 -13.43 2.68
CA PRO A 563 -34.54 -13.18 1.75
C PRO A 563 -33.48 -14.30 1.83
N PRO A 564 -33.05 -14.86 0.68
CA PRO A 564 -32.21 -16.05 0.65
C PRO A 564 -30.81 -15.76 1.17
N CYS A 565 -30.17 -16.70 1.89
CA CYS A 565 -28.89 -16.38 2.54
C CYS A 565 -27.76 -15.97 1.59
N PHE A 566 -27.80 -16.26 0.28
CA PHE A 566 -26.81 -15.76 -0.67
C PHE A 566 -26.84 -14.24 -0.88
N SER A 567 -27.88 -13.55 -0.41
CA SER A 567 -27.96 -12.09 -0.39
C SER A 567 -27.26 -11.47 0.82
N ARG A 568 -26.48 -12.25 1.59
CA ARG A 568 -25.85 -11.83 2.85
C ARG A 568 -24.34 -12.05 2.79
N SER A 569 -23.61 -11.28 3.60
CA SER A 569 -22.16 -11.39 3.73
C SER A 569 -21.75 -12.47 4.74
N SER A 570 -20.62 -13.13 4.46
CA SER A 570 -19.94 -14.02 5.40
C SER A 570 -18.46 -14.07 5.05
N LEU A 571 -18.11 -14.78 3.97
CA LEU A 571 -16.76 -14.76 3.40
C LEU A 571 -16.61 -13.57 2.45
N VAL A 572 -15.74 -12.63 2.82
CA VAL A 572 -15.45 -11.44 2.01
C VAL A 572 -14.14 -11.63 1.27
N ASN A 573 -14.25 -11.90 -0.03
CA ASN A 573 -13.09 -12.02 -0.92
C ASN A 573 -12.61 -10.61 -1.31
N THR A 574 -11.69 -10.06 -0.51
CA THR A 574 -11.11 -8.74 -0.77
C THR A 574 -10.47 -8.70 -2.17
N LEU A 575 -10.78 -7.68 -2.96
CA LEU A 575 -10.27 -7.53 -4.32
C LEU A 575 -8.72 -7.60 -4.30
N GLY A 576 -8.18 -8.48 -5.16
CA GLY A 576 -6.75 -8.68 -5.34
C GLY A 576 -5.97 -9.19 -4.11
N ARG A 577 -6.64 -9.58 -3.02
CA ARG A 577 -5.97 -10.08 -1.80
C ARG A 577 -6.73 -11.20 -1.09
N GLY A 578 -8.00 -11.41 -1.40
CA GLY A 578 -8.90 -12.40 -0.83
C GLY A 578 -8.79 -12.53 0.69
N PHE A 579 -8.32 -13.68 1.15
CA PHE A 579 -8.16 -14.00 2.59
C PHE A 579 -6.70 -13.96 3.05
N LEU A 580 -5.81 -13.36 2.26
CA LEU A 580 -4.40 -13.23 2.60
C LEU A 580 -4.25 -12.58 4.00
N ALA A 581 -3.22 -13.00 4.73
CA ALA A 581 -2.81 -12.32 5.96
C ALA A 581 -2.76 -10.80 5.73
N GLY A 582 -3.24 -10.03 6.69
CA GLY A 582 -3.32 -8.56 6.65
C GLY A 582 -4.62 -8.03 6.02
N TYR A 583 -5.35 -8.88 5.29
CA TYR A 583 -6.58 -8.52 4.57
C TYR A 583 -7.76 -9.42 4.94
N GLY A 584 -7.57 -10.35 5.88
CA GLY A 584 -8.63 -11.15 6.48
C GLY A 584 -9.65 -10.35 7.28
N TYR A 585 -9.37 -9.07 7.62
CA TYR A 585 -10.24 -8.21 8.44
C TYR A 585 -11.71 -8.30 8.06
N TRP A 586 -12.04 -8.12 6.78
CA TRP A 586 -13.43 -8.12 6.32
C TRP A 586 -14.13 -9.47 6.47
N SER A 587 -13.42 -10.58 6.20
CA SER A 587 -13.97 -11.90 6.45
C SER A 587 -14.13 -12.13 7.95
N LEU A 588 -13.14 -11.80 8.77
CA LEU A 588 -13.20 -11.95 10.23
C LEU A 588 -14.24 -11.01 10.88
N LEU A 589 -14.62 -9.93 10.19
CA LEU A 589 -15.70 -9.05 10.58
C LEU A 589 -17.08 -9.62 10.20
N ASN A 590 -17.22 -10.30 9.06
CA ASN A 590 -18.52 -10.70 8.52
C ASN A 590 -18.86 -12.18 8.65
N MET A 591 -17.88 -13.06 8.88
CA MET A 591 -18.04 -14.51 8.89
C MET A 591 -19.17 -14.94 9.81
N ARG A 592 -20.07 -15.75 9.26
CA ARG A 592 -21.23 -16.33 9.94
C ARG A 592 -21.39 -17.76 9.50
N GLN A 593 -21.78 -18.63 10.43
CA GLN A 593 -22.07 -20.01 10.06
C GLN A 593 -23.34 -20.09 9.20
N VAL A 594 -23.31 -20.89 8.14
CA VAL A 594 -24.50 -21.14 7.32
C VAL A 594 -25.55 -21.87 8.18
N PRO A 595 -26.75 -21.30 8.38
CA PRO A 595 -27.73 -21.89 9.29
C PRO A 595 -28.12 -23.31 8.89
N GLY A 596 -28.01 -24.25 9.84
CA GLY A 596 -28.36 -25.66 9.61
C GLY A 596 -27.39 -26.43 8.71
N TYR A 597 -26.22 -25.87 8.40
CA TYR A 597 -25.19 -26.57 7.63
C TYR A 597 -24.68 -27.82 8.38
N VAL A 598 -24.68 -28.96 7.69
CA VAL A 598 -24.13 -30.22 8.20
C VAL A 598 -23.09 -30.71 7.19
N PRO A 599 -21.79 -30.74 7.56
CA PRO A 599 -20.75 -31.21 6.64
C PRO A 599 -20.84 -32.73 6.44
N PRO A 600 -20.46 -33.23 5.26
CA PRO A 600 -20.25 -34.67 5.03
C PRO A 600 -19.29 -35.34 6.02
N SER A 601 -18.29 -34.62 6.56
CA SER A 601 -17.42 -35.13 7.62
C SER A 601 -17.42 -34.19 8.83
N PRO A 602 -17.60 -34.70 10.07
CA PRO A 602 -17.75 -33.86 11.26
C PRO A 602 -16.61 -32.88 11.53
N GLY A 603 -15.37 -33.22 11.13
CA GLY A 603 -14.22 -32.33 11.29
C GLY A 603 -14.32 -31.01 10.52
N PHE A 604 -15.15 -30.94 9.47
CA PHE A 604 -15.38 -29.71 8.69
C PHE A 604 -16.61 -28.93 9.14
N ALA A 605 -17.10 -29.18 10.36
CA ALA A 605 -18.12 -28.34 10.94
C ALA A 605 -17.51 -26.93 11.15
N PRO A 606 -18.21 -25.85 10.75
CA PRO A 606 -17.81 -24.48 11.07
C PRO A 606 -17.48 -24.33 12.56
N GLY A 607 -16.38 -23.66 12.89
CA GLY A 607 -15.93 -23.49 14.27
C GLY A 607 -15.54 -24.81 14.95
N GLY A 608 -15.35 -25.90 14.20
CA GLY A 608 -15.17 -27.25 14.77
C GLY A 608 -16.42 -27.76 15.48
N GLY A 609 -17.59 -27.19 15.18
CA GLY A 609 -18.88 -27.48 15.84
C GLY A 609 -19.24 -26.53 16.98
N ASP A 610 -18.38 -25.57 17.34
CA ASP A 610 -18.75 -24.44 18.24
C ASP A 610 -19.45 -23.36 17.39
N PRO A 611 -20.72 -23.02 17.66
CA PRO A 611 -21.51 -22.06 16.88
C PRO A 611 -21.10 -20.60 17.07
N ASP A 612 -20.17 -20.29 17.97
CA ASP A 612 -19.68 -18.92 18.26
C ASP A 612 -18.18 -18.74 17.87
N LEU A 613 -17.57 -19.69 17.16
CA LEU A 613 -16.12 -19.76 16.93
C LEU A 613 -15.72 -19.68 15.46
N ILE A 614 -14.73 -18.82 15.17
CA ILE A 614 -13.94 -18.81 13.93
C ILE A 614 -12.54 -19.36 14.20
N ARG A 615 -12.05 -20.28 13.35
CA ARG A 615 -10.67 -20.81 13.40
C ARG A 615 -9.85 -20.31 12.20
N ARG A 616 -8.97 -19.35 12.44
CA ARG A 616 -8.04 -18.74 11.49
C ARG A 616 -6.67 -19.43 11.55
N GLY A 617 -6.09 -19.75 10.40
CA GLY A 617 -4.75 -20.31 10.31
C GLY A 617 -3.74 -19.31 9.76
N PHE A 618 -2.58 -19.21 10.39
CA PHE A 618 -1.46 -18.41 9.90
C PHE A 618 -0.31 -19.28 9.38
N SER A 619 0.28 -18.88 8.26
CA SER A 619 1.37 -19.58 7.58
C SER A 619 2.75 -18.98 7.86
N GLN A 620 2.84 -17.95 8.71
CA GLN A 620 4.08 -17.26 9.05
C GLN A 620 4.11 -16.88 10.53
N ASP A 621 5.32 -16.93 11.10
CA ASP A 621 5.61 -16.59 12.49
C ASP A 621 5.25 -15.12 12.82
N ILE A 622 4.96 -14.85 14.10
CA ILE A 622 4.71 -13.50 14.65
C ILE A 622 5.76 -13.14 15.70
N PHE A 623 6.37 -11.97 15.58
CA PHE A 623 7.42 -11.49 16.48
C PHE A 623 6.99 -10.27 17.29
N SER A 624 6.12 -9.44 16.73
CA SER A 624 5.61 -8.25 17.40
C SER A 624 4.14 -8.04 17.16
N MET A 625 3.41 -7.74 18.22
CA MET A 625 2.03 -7.25 18.14
C MET A 625 1.90 -5.77 18.53
N SER A 626 3.01 -5.09 18.87
CA SER A 626 2.97 -3.65 19.11
C SER A 626 2.57 -2.90 17.84
N PRO A 627 1.61 -1.95 17.89
CA PRO A 627 1.28 -1.08 16.75
C PRO A 627 2.49 -0.32 16.18
N PHE A 628 3.55 -0.11 16.96
CA PHE A 628 4.78 0.55 16.50
C PHE A 628 5.75 -0.41 15.79
N GLN A 629 5.72 -1.70 16.13
CA GLN A 629 6.74 -2.67 15.71
C GLN A 629 6.18 -3.78 14.80
N ALA A 630 4.85 -3.92 14.71
CA ALA A 630 4.19 -4.83 13.77
C ALA A 630 4.56 -4.47 12.32
N TYR A 631 5.04 -5.46 11.58
CA TYR A 631 5.54 -5.25 10.22
C TYR A 631 4.97 -6.25 9.22
N THR A 632 4.97 -7.54 9.54
CA THR A 632 4.47 -8.58 8.64
C THR A 632 2.96 -8.45 8.43
N ASN A 633 2.46 -8.97 7.31
CA ASN A 633 1.02 -9.00 7.03
C ASN A 633 0.22 -9.68 8.16
N THR A 634 0.77 -10.74 8.73
CA THR A 634 0.21 -11.50 9.85
C THR A 634 0.10 -10.67 11.13
N GLU A 635 1.15 -9.92 11.47
CA GLU A 635 1.17 -9.01 12.61
C GLU A 635 0.18 -7.85 12.41
N ARG A 636 0.14 -7.26 11.21
CA ARG A 636 -0.78 -6.17 10.87
C ARG A 636 -2.23 -6.61 10.90
N GLU A 637 -2.56 -7.85 10.53
CA GLU A 637 -3.93 -8.39 10.68
C GLU A 637 -4.36 -8.32 12.14
N ILE A 638 -3.53 -8.82 13.07
CA ILE A 638 -3.85 -8.79 14.50
C ILE A 638 -4.03 -7.36 14.99
N VAL A 639 -3.12 -6.44 14.62
CA VAL A 639 -3.25 -5.02 14.97
C VAL A 639 -4.57 -4.45 14.47
N SER A 640 -4.98 -4.74 13.22
CA SER A 640 -6.26 -4.26 12.65
C SER A 640 -7.52 -4.87 13.28
N LEU A 641 -7.40 -6.04 13.93
CA LEU A 641 -8.51 -6.67 14.64
C LEU A 641 -8.71 -6.04 16.03
N LEU A 642 -7.62 -5.58 16.65
CA LEU A 642 -7.61 -5.00 17.99
C LEU A 642 -7.77 -3.48 17.99
N TYR A 643 -7.21 -2.80 17.00
CA TYR A 643 -7.27 -1.35 16.78
C TYR A 643 -8.03 -1.06 15.49
N ASP A 644 -8.67 0.09 15.43
CA ASP A 644 -9.52 0.48 14.32
C ASP A 644 -9.15 1.90 13.87
N SER A 645 -9.57 2.29 12.67
CA SER A 645 -9.05 3.47 11.96
C SER A 645 -10.13 4.51 11.67
N LEU A 646 -9.72 5.72 11.26
CA LEU A 646 -10.68 6.78 10.91
C LEU A 646 -11.49 6.43 9.67
N LEU A 647 -10.82 5.84 8.68
CA LEU A 647 -11.37 5.43 7.39
C LEU A 647 -11.12 3.95 7.15
N GLN A 648 -11.98 3.32 6.35
CA GLN A 648 -11.81 1.94 5.90
C GLN A 648 -12.03 1.81 4.39
N ALA A 649 -11.16 1.07 3.70
CA ALA A 649 -11.31 0.82 2.26
C ALA A 649 -12.43 -0.19 1.97
N ASN A 650 -13.23 0.05 0.93
CA ASN A 650 -14.20 -0.91 0.43
C ASN A 650 -13.46 -2.17 -0.06
N PRO A 651 -13.78 -3.37 0.44
CA PRO A 651 -13.07 -4.59 0.05
C PRO A 651 -13.28 -4.99 -1.41
N MET A 652 -14.25 -4.41 -2.10
CA MET A 652 -14.66 -4.82 -3.45
C MET A 652 -14.16 -3.89 -4.55
N THR A 653 -13.48 -2.79 -4.21
CA THR A 653 -12.98 -1.83 -5.20
C THR A 653 -11.49 -1.55 -5.01
N GLY A 654 -10.83 -1.09 -6.07
CA GLY A 654 -9.40 -0.82 -6.11
C GLY A 654 -9.00 -0.10 -7.40
N GLY A 655 -7.72 0.18 -7.59
CA GLY A 655 -7.26 0.98 -8.72
C GLY A 655 -7.84 2.39 -8.69
N ALA A 656 -8.04 2.97 -9.88
CA ALA A 656 -8.64 4.29 -10.05
C ALA A 656 -10.09 4.41 -9.50
N ASP A 657 -10.78 3.28 -9.26
CA ASP A 657 -12.15 3.20 -8.72
C ASP A 657 -12.19 2.86 -7.22
N GLY A 658 -11.04 2.91 -6.54
CA GLY A 658 -10.92 2.66 -5.10
C GLY A 658 -11.88 3.52 -4.28
N GLN A 659 -12.58 2.90 -3.33
CA GLN A 659 -13.57 3.56 -2.48
C GLN A 659 -13.14 3.47 -1.01
N ILE A 660 -13.30 4.58 -0.29
CA ILE A 660 -12.97 4.70 1.12
C ILE A 660 -14.21 5.15 1.86
N VAL A 661 -14.44 4.58 3.05
CA VAL A 661 -15.61 4.77 3.89
C VAL A 661 -15.20 5.47 5.19
N ASP A 662 -15.91 6.52 5.57
CA ASP A 662 -15.80 7.10 6.91
C ASP A 662 -16.19 6.06 7.96
N TRP A 663 -15.21 5.72 8.81
CA TRP A 663 -15.30 4.56 9.69
C TRP A 663 -15.51 4.95 11.14
N GLN A 664 -14.50 5.54 11.79
CA GLN A 664 -14.64 6.22 13.09
C GLN A 664 -15.00 7.70 12.95
N THR A 665 -15.09 8.20 11.71
CA THR A 665 -15.54 9.55 11.37
C THR A 665 -16.96 9.53 10.80
N ILE A 666 -17.57 10.72 10.75
CA ILE A 666 -18.84 10.96 10.05
C ILE A 666 -18.65 11.87 8.83
N ALA A 667 -17.53 12.61 8.79
CA ALA A 667 -17.18 13.52 7.72
C ALA A 667 -15.72 13.93 7.83
N HIS A 668 -15.12 14.25 6.69
CA HIS A 668 -13.82 14.89 6.64
C HIS A 668 -13.67 15.78 5.41
N SER A 669 -12.71 16.70 5.41
CA SER A 669 -12.46 17.64 4.29
C SER A 669 -11.02 18.10 4.29
N SER A 670 -10.51 18.52 3.12
CA SER A 670 -9.15 19.00 2.95
C SER A 670 -9.10 20.24 2.05
N THR A 671 -8.23 21.19 2.38
CA THR A 671 -7.98 22.40 1.57
C THR A 671 -6.49 22.68 1.50
N PHE A 672 -5.97 22.86 0.28
CA PHE A 672 -4.56 23.19 0.05
C PHE A 672 -4.34 24.71 -0.01
N ASN A 673 -3.35 25.20 0.72
CA ASN A 673 -2.86 26.57 0.66
C ASN A 673 -1.40 26.59 0.16
N PRO A 674 -1.14 27.04 -1.09
CA PRO A 674 0.20 27.02 -1.68
C PRO A 674 1.19 28.01 -1.06
N SER A 675 0.75 28.93 -0.21
CA SER A 675 1.62 29.97 0.40
C SER A 675 1.92 29.72 1.87
N GLU A 676 1.22 28.78 2.51
CA GLU A 676 1.42 28.47 3.92
C GLU A 676 2.66 27.59 4.11
N VAL A 677 3.56 28.01 5.01
CA VAL A 677 4.77 27.25 5.37
C VAL A 677 4.43 26.26 6.47
N SER A 678 4.79 24.99 6.27
CA SER A 678 4.63 23.93 7.25
C SER A 678 5.95 23.21 7.50
N CYS A 679 6.22 22.91 8.78
CA CYS A 679 7.48 22.34 9.24
C CYS A 679 7.24 21.11 10.13
N ASN A 680 8.13 20.13 10.06
CA ASN A 680 8.30 19.11 11.08
C ASN A 680 9.79 18.71 11.22
N THR A 681 10.09 17.86 12.20
CA THR A 681 11.45 17.42 12.52
C THR A 681 12.00 16.38 11.54
N LEU A 682 11.15 15.67 10.81
CA LEU A 682 11.54 14.61 9.88
C LEU A 682 11.97 15.15 8.52
N ASN A 683 11.16 16.07 7.96
CA ASN A 683 11.25 16.52 6.57
C ASN A 683 11.66 17.99 6.44
N GLY A 684 11.84 18.71 7.55
CA GLY A 684 12.15 20.14 7.54
C GLY A 684 10.92 21.00 7.22
N CYS A 685 11.11 22.13 6.54
CA CYS A 685 10.06 23.08 6.20
C CYS A 685 9.83 23.16 4.69
N ILE A 686 8.56 23.21 4.27
CA ILE A 686 8.19 23.47 2.88
C ILE A 686 7.11 24.55 2.79
N THR A 687 6.98 25.14 1.59
CA THR A 687 5.89 26.07 1.26
C THR A 687 4.79 25.30 0.54
N GLY A 688 3.55 25.43 1.01
CA GLY A 688 2.41 24.63 0.58
C GLY A 688 1.93 23.72 1.70
N THR A 689 0.71 23.92 2.18
CA THR A 689 0.15 23.14 3.30
C THR A 689 -1.27 22.69 2.99
N THR A 690 -1.56 21.41 3.16
CA THR A 690 -2.93 20.89 3.14
C THR A 690 -3.48 20.85 4.56
N THR A 691 -4.54 21.61 4.82
CA THR A 691 -5.29 21.54 6.08
C THR A 691 -6.48 20.61 5.91
N SER A 692 -6.53 19.57 6.73
CA SER A 692 -7.66 18.63 6.81
C SER A 692 -8.43 18.79 8.12
N ILE A 693 -9.74 18.61 8.06
CA ILE A 693 -10.66 18.63 9.21
C ILE A 693 -11.42 17.31 9.25
N TRP A 694 -11.40 16.65 10.40
CA TRP A 694 -12.01 15.34 10.62
C TRP A 694 -13.05 15.44 11.74
N GLN A 695 -14.25 14.91 11.49
CA GLN A 695 -15.34 14.86 12.47
C GLN A 695 -15.54 13.42 12.92
N LEU A 696 -15.25 13.16 14.19
CA LEU A 696 -15.37 11.84 14.80
C LEU A 696 -16.83 11.50 15.10
N ARG A 697 -17.14 10.22 15.03
CA ARG A 697 -18.34 9.65 15.64
C ARG A 697 -18.37 9.95 17.14
N ASN A 698 -19.57 10.01 17.71
CA ASN A 698 -19.76 10.29 19.13
C ASN A 698 -20.01 9.03 19.99
N ASP A 699 -20.20 7.86 19.36
CA ASP A 699 -20.58 6.58 19.99
C ASP A 699 -19.41 5.59 20.12
N ILE A 700 -18.21 6.00 19.72
CA ILE A 700 -16.99 5.18 19.72
C ILE A 700 -16.29 5.18 21.09
N LYS A 701 -15.80 4.00 21.51
CA LYS A 701 -15.12 3.75 22.77
C LYS A 701 -14.01 2.72 22.60
N PHE A 702 -12.95 2.85 23.39
CA PHE A 702 -11.94 1.81 23.57
C PHE A 702 -12.50 0.64 24.39
N GLN A 703 -11.82 -0.50 24.32
CA GLN A 703 -12.22 -1.76 24.98
C GLN A 703 -12.24 -1.69 26.51
N ASP A 704 -11.62 -0.67 27.10
CA ASP A 704 -11.72 -0.36 28.54
C ASP A 704 -12.97 0.49 28.90
N GLY A 705 -13.79 0.84 27.91
CA GLY A 705 -14.99 1.66 28.04
C GLY A 705 -14.76 3.17 27.94
N THR A 706 -13.51 3.63 27.84
CA THR A 706 -13.16 5.05 27.70
C THR A 706 -13.62 5.57 26.33
N PRO A 707 -14.34 6.71 26.25
CA PRO A 707 -14.69 7.31 24.97
C PRO A 707 -13.45 7.67 24.14
N LEU A 708 -13.43 7.31 22.86
CA LEU A 708 -12.40 7.77 21.92
C LEU A 708 -12.69 9.22 21.55
N THR A 709 -11.70 10.10 21.64
CA THR A 709 -11.82 11.55 21.40
C THR A 709 -10.80 12.06 20.39
N ALA A 710 -10.93 13.33 20.01
CA ALA A 710 -9.96 14.02 19.15
C ALA A 710 -8.54 14.02 19.73
N ASP A 711 -8.37 13.99 21.06
CA ASP A 711 -7.06 13.94 21.69
C ASP A 711 -6.33 12.61 21.43
N ASP A 712 -7.07 11.50 21.31
CA ASP A 712 -6.52 10.19 20.97
C ASP A 712 -6.00 10.14 19.53
N VAL A 713 -6.75 10.75 18.61
CA VAL A 713 -6.35 10.87 17.20
C VAL A 713 -5.11 11.76 17.08
N VAL A 714 -5.10 12.93 17.73
CA VAL A 714 -3.92 13.80 17.74
C VAL A 714 -2.70 13.08 18.30
N TYR A 715 -2.87 12.35 19.41
CA TYR A 715 -1.78 11.57 20.00
C TYR A 715 -1.29 10.47 19.07
N THR A 716 -2.20 9.70 18.46
CA THR A 716 -1.87 8.64 17.50
C THR A 716 -1.02 9.20 16.35
N ILE A 717 -1.50 10.27 15.69
CA ILE A 717 -0.84 10.84 14.52
C ILE A 717 0.57 11.36 14.87
N LEU A 718 0.71 12.10 15.96
CA LEU A 718 2.01 12.66 16.35
C LEU A 718 2.96 11.60 16.90
N SER A 719 2.46 10.57 17.60
CA SER A 719 3.29 9.49 18.13
C SER A 719 3.83 8.59 17.03
N PHE A 720 3.02 8.18 16.05
CA PHE A 720 3.55 7.42 14.90
C PHE A 720 4.49 8.25 14.01
N ARG A 721 4.32 9.57 13.96
CA ARG A 721 5.27 10.45 13.27
C ARG A 721 6.60 10.48 14.00
N ASP A 722 6.60 10.75 15.31
CA ASP A 722 7.81 11.10 16.04
C ASP A 722 8.54 9.91 16.69
N VAL A 723 7.82 8.84 17.02
CA VAL A 723 8.38 7.59 17.55
C VAL A 723 8.53 6.60 16.38
N PRO A 724 9.69 5.93 16.23
CA PRO A 724 9.86 4.92 15.20
C PRO A 724 8.71 3.90 15.16
N ALA A 725 7.95 3.92 14.07
CA ALA A 725 6.86 3.00 13.80
C ALA A 725 7.10 2.35 12.43
N ILE A 726 7.46 1.05 12.43
CA ILE A 726 8.04 0.38 11.26
C ILE A 726 7.12 0.49 10.04
N TYR A 727 5.81 0.27 10.24
CA TYR A 727 4.83 0.34 9.16
C TYR A 727 4.07 1.66 9.11
N TYR A 728 3.63 2.23 10.23
CA TYR A 728 2.70 3.37 10.18
C TYR A 728 3.36 4.76 10.08
N GLN A 729 4.68 4.89 10.27
CA GLN A 729 5.34 6.20 10.27
C GLN A 729 5.27 6.91 8.92
N TYR A 730 5.38 6.19 7.79
CA TYR A 730 5.37 6.80 6.46
C TYR A 730 4.04 7.51 6.18
N LEU A 731 2.92 6.90 6.59
CA LEU A 731 1.55 7.41 6.44
C LEU A 731 1.31 8.76 7.13
N VAL A 732 2.13 9.11 8.13
CA VAL A 732 2.01 10.36 8.92
C VAL A 732 3.26 11.24 8.83
N SER A 733 4.25 10.85 8.03
CA SER A 733 5.56 11.52 7.95
C SER A 733 5.44 12.98 7.47
N SER A 734 4.47 13.27 6.59
CA SER A 734 4.18 14.61 6.07
C SER A 734 3.40 15.50 7.04
N VAL A 735 2.96 14.97 8.20
CA VAL A 735 2.20 15.77 9.18
C VAL A 735 3.09 16.81 9.83
N SER A 736 2.73 18.07 9.66
CA SER A 736 3.37 19.21 10.33
C SER A 736 2.78 19.47 11.72
N SER A 737 1.46 19.37 11.86
CA SER A 737 0.77 19.55 13.14
C SER A 737 -0.60 18.87 13.15
N ALA A 738 -1.05 18.49 14.34
CA ALA A 738 -2.39 17.99 14.60
C ALA A 738 -2.93 18.65 15.88
N THR A 739 -4.19 19.07 15.87
CA THR A 739 -4.85 19.74 17.01
C THR A 739 -6.29 19.28 17.16
N ALA A 740 -6.73 19.13 18.42
CA ALA A 740 -8.14 18.92 18.74
C ALA A 740 -8.83 20.28 18.80
N LEU A 741 -9.73 20.55 17.84
CA LEU A 741 -10.57 21.76 17.84
C LEU A 741 -11.77 21.62 18.79
N SER A 742 -12.21 20.38 19.02
CA SER A 742 -13.20 19.98 20.00
C SER A 742 -12.95 18.52 20.39
N SER A 743 -13.73 17.94 21.32
CA SER A 743 -13.61 16.51 21.66
C SER A 743 -13.90 15.56 20.48
N ARG A 744 -14.50 16.06 19.40
CA ARG A 744 -14.90 15.30 18.20
C ARG A 744 -14.38 15.88 16.89
N THR A 745 -13.58 16.94 16.94
CA THR A 745 -13.08 17.60 15.73
C THR A 745 -11.57 17.69 15.78
N VAL A 746 -10.91 17.10 14.79
CA VAL A 746 -9.45 17.13 14.64
C VAL A 746 -9.09 18.00 13.44
N GLN A 747 -8.09 18.85 13.57
CA GLN A 747 -7.42 19.51 12.46
C GLN A 747 -6.04 18.90 12.29
N ILE A 748 -5.70 18.47 11.06
CA ILE A 748 -4.38 17.95 10.73
C ILE A 748 -3.83 18.75 9.55
N LYS A 749 -2.59 19.23 9.67
CA LYS A 749 -1.88 19.95 8.61
C LYS A 749 -0.77 19.09 8.03
N LEU A 750 -0.85 18.81 6.74
CA LEU A 750 0.12 18.06 5.96
C LEU A 750 1.01 19.02 5.16
N GLN A 751 2.28 18.65 5.03
CA GLN A 751 3.23 19.28 4.12
C GLN A 751 2.82 18.92 2.68
N GLY A 752 2.57 19.95 1.86
CA GLY A 752 2.29 19.79 0.44
C GLY A 752 0.85 19.40 0.16
N GLN A 753 0.58 19.06 -1.09
CA GLN A 753 -0.68 18.51 -1.55
C GLN A 753 -0.44 17.06 -1.95
N SER A 754 -1.29 16.13 -1.56
CA SER A 754 -1.22 14.73 -1.99
C SER A 754 -2.63 14.20 -2.20
N ALA A 755 -2.82 13.39 -3.23
CA ALA A 755 -4.08 12.70 -3.48
C ALA A 755 -4.31 11.53 -2.50
N PHE A 756 -3.25 11.10 -1.80
CA PHE A 756 -3.23 9.95 -0.88
C PHE A 756 -3.25 10.36 0.59
N GLY A 757 -2.84 11.60 0.92
CA GLY A 757 -2.71 12.03 2.32
C GLY A 757 -3.96 11.84 3.18
N MET A 758 -5.15 11.76 2.59
CA MET A 758 -6.37 11.42 3.31
C MET A 758 -6.54 9.92 3.59
N SER A 759 -6.25 9.05 2.62
CA SER A 759 -6.23 7.61 2.85
C SER A 759 -5.15 7.21 3.84
N ASP A 760 -4.00 7.88 3.78
CA ASP A 760 -2.87 7.59 4.65
C ASP A 760 -3.18 7.95 6.10
N LEU A 761 -3.63 9.18 6.35
CA LEU A 761 -4.10 9.60 7.68
C LEU A 761 -5.29 8.76 8.16
N GLY A 762 -6.16 8.35 7.24
CA GLY A 762 -7.38 7.63 7.56
C GLY A 762 -7.15 6.18 7.98
N SER A 763 -6.04 5.56 7.57
CA SER A 763 -5.79 4.13 7.71
C SER A 763 -4.93 3.74 8.92
N VAL A 764 -4.38 4.70 9.66
CA VAL A 764 -3.59 4.40 10.87
C VAL A 764 -4.48 3.84 12.00
N PRO A 765 -3.99 2.86 12.78
CA PRO A 765 -4.72 2.32 13.93
C PRO A 765 -4.76 3.36 15.06
N ILE A 766 -5.96 3.74 15.51
CA ILE A 766 -6.10 4.73 16.60
C ILE A 766 -5.78 4.08 17.95
N ILE A 767 -4.77 4.64 18.63
CA ILE A 767 -4.32 4.17 19.95
C ILE A 767 -4.86 5.08 21.08
N PRO A 768 -5.25 4.52 22.24
CA PRO A 768 -5.74 5.30 23.37
C PRO A 768 -4.63 6.13 24.02
N ARG A 769 -4.75 7.46 23.97
CA ARG A 769 -3.76 8.39 24.53
C ARG A 769 -3.50 8.11 26.01
N HIS A 770 -4.55 7.86 26.79
CA HIS A 770 -4.43 7.65 28.25
C HIS A 770 -3.66 6.39 28.64
N ILE A 771 -3.46 5.45 27.71
CA ILE A 771 -2.72 4.20 27.91
C ILE A 771 -1.31 4.30 27.34
N TRP A 772 -1.19 4.86 26.12
CA TRP A 772 0.07 4.88 25.39
C TRP A 772 0.94 6.09 25.73
N GLU A 773 0.37 7.24 26.12
CA GLU A 773 1.13 8.44 26.52
C GLU A 773 2.11 8.19 27.69
N PRO A 774 1.70 7.50 28.78
CA PRO A 774 2.62 7.19 29.87
C PRO A 774 3.81 6.30 29.47
N VAL A 775 3.67 5.54 28.38
CA VAL A 775 4.69 4.60 27.89
C VAL A 775 5.53 5.23 26.80
N CYS A 776 4.92 5.76 25.74
CA CYS A 776 5.65 6.28 24.59
C CYS A 776 6.18 7.71 24.81
N GLY A 777 5.58 8.45 25.75
CA GLY A 777 5.93 9.83 26.10
C GLY A 777 4.84 10.85 25.72
N PRO A 778 4.82 12.02 26.40
CA PRO A 778 3.84 13.07 26.16
C PRO A 778 4.16 13.93 24.94
N ILE A 779 3.12 14.59 24.42
CA ILE A 779 3.28 15.65 23.41
C ILE A 779 3.83 16.91 24.10
N VAL A 780 4.98 17.38 23.62
CA VAL A 780 5.62 18.63 24.05
C VAL A 780 5.91 19.47 22.81
N ASN A 781 5.38 20.70 22.76
CA ASN A 781 5.55 21.61 21.62
C ASN A 781 5.20 20.99 20.25
N GLY A 782 4.15 20.16 20.21
CA GLY A 782 3.66 19.57 18.96
C GLY A 782 4.43 18.33 18.48
N GLY A 783 5.28 17.72 19.31
CA GLY A 783 5.86 16.42 19.03
C GLY A 783 6.22 15.59 20.27
N ILE A 784 6.69 14.36 20.08
CA ILE A 784 7.09 13.44 21.17
C ILE A 784 8.62 13.48 21.37
N PRO A 785 9.14 14.11 22.45
CA PRO A 785 10.59 14.31 22.61
C PRO A 785 11.41 13.03 22.75
N GLY A 786 10.80 11.94 23.24
CA GLY A 786 11.48 10.67 23.43
C GLY A 786 11.93 10.02 22.12
N GLY A 787 11.20 10.26 21.02
CA GLY A 787 11.50 9.72 19.70
C GLY A 787 11.97 8.26 19.74
N SER A 788 13.20 8.01 19.28
CA SER A 788 13.83 6.68 19.26
C SER A 788 14.22 6.11 20.62
N THR A 789 14.23 6.91 21.69
CA THR A 789 14.46 6.45 23.07
C THR A 789 13.16 6.08 23.81
N SER A 790 12.02 6.27 23.16
CA SER A 790 10.72 5.83 23.65
C SER A 790 10.67 4.31 23.80
N PRO A 791 10.12 3.75 24.89
CA PRO A 791 9.85 2.31 25.01
C PRO A 791 9.04 1.75 23.84
N CYS A 792 8.17 2.54 23.20
CA CYS A 792 7.38 2.10 22.05
C CYS A 792 8.23 1.90 20.77
N ALA A 793 9.44 2.48 20.73
CA ALA A 793 10.41 2.25 19.67
C ALA A 793 11.20 0.93 19.84
N ASP A 794 11.09 0.27 21.01
CA ASP A 794 11.83 -0.96 21.32
C ASP A 794 11.12 -2.18 20.71
N PRO A 795 11.76 -2.95 19.81
CA PRO A 795 11.16 -4.16 19.22
C PRO A 795 10.88 -5.27 20.24
N THR A 796 11.47 -5.20 21.44
CA THR A 796 11.23 -6.16 22.53
C THR A 796 10.11 -5.74 23.47
N PHE A 797 9.55 -4.54 23.30
CA PHE A 797 8.45 -4.03 24.13
C PHE A 797 7.17 -4.85 23.92
N ASP A 798 6.74 -5.57 24.95
CA ASP A 798 5.55 -6.43 24.91
C ASP A 798 4.33 -5.73 25.54
N PRO A 799 3.41 -5.17 24.72
CA PRO A 799 2.21 -4.49 25.24
C PRO A 799 1.22 -5.44 25.93
N MET A 800 1.20 -6.72 25.57
CA MET A 800 0.31 -7.70 26.22
C MET A 800 0.79 -8.06 27.62
N ALA A 801 2.11 -8.19 27.80
CA ALA A 801 2.69 -8.42 29.12
C ALA A 801 2.46 -7.23 30.07
N GLN A 802 2.36 -6.01 29.52
CA GLN A 802 2.00 -4.80 30.28
C GLN A 802 0.48 -4.65 30.50
N GLY A 803 -0.35 -5.46 29.85
CA GLY A 803 -1.81 -5.35 29.97
C GLY A 803 -2.40 -4.13 29.27
N ILE A 804 -1.73 -3.61 28.24
CA ILE A 804 -2.09 -2.37 27.55
C ILE A 804 -2.52 -2.56 26.09
N MET A 805 -2.70 -3.80 25.64
CA MET A 805 -3.16 -4.15 24.28
C MET A 805 -4.67 -3.84 24.09
N ILE A 806 -5.06 -2.61 24.40
CA ILE A 806 -6.43 -2.09 24.41
C ILE A 806 -6.57 -1.17 23.21
N GLY A 807 -7.52 -1.48 22.34
CA GLY A 807 -7.84 -0.68 21.16
C GLY A 807 -9.32 -0.38 21.03
N GLY A 808 -9.74 0.07 19.84
CA GLY A 808 -11.13 0.36 19.48
C GLY A 808 -11.74 -0.64 18.50
N GLY A 809 -11.02 -1.72 18.18
CA GLY A 809 -11.39 -2.68 17.15
C GLY A 809 -12.47 -3.69 17.57
N PRO A 810 -12.97 -4.48 16.59
CA PRO A 810 -14.06 -5.44 16.79
C PRO A 810 -13.69 -6.62 17.69
N TRP A 811 -12.40 -6.89 17.87
CA TRP A 811 -11.88 -7.98 18.69
C TRP A 811 -11.00 -7.45 19.81
N GLN A 812 -10.98 -8.14 20.94
CA GLN A 812 -10.20 -7.76 22.13
C GLN A 812 -9.42 -8.95 22.67
N CYS A 813 -8.25 -8.66 23.22
CA CYS A 813 -7.46 -9.61 24.00
C CYS A 813 -7.91 -9.58 25.46
N ILE A 814 -8.28 -10.75 25.98
CA ILE A 814 -8.67 -10.93 27.37
C ILE A 814 -7.84 -12.07 27.93
N VAL A 815 -7.24 -11.86 29.11
CA VAL A 815 -6.48 -12.92 29.78
C VAL A 815 -7.39 -14.13 30.06
N PRO A 816 -7.07 -15.34 29.57
CA PRO A 816 -7.95 -16.49 29.73
C PRO A 816 -8.14 -16.90 31.19
N VAL A 817 -9.25 -17.59 31.45
CA VAL A 817 -9.58 -18.10 32.78
C VAL A 817 -8.53 -19.12 33.24
N GLY A 818 -8.13 -19.04 34.52
CA GLY A 818 -7.12 -19.94 35.09
C GLY A 818 -5.69 -19.40 35.09
N PHE A 819 -5.45 -18.21 34.54
CA PHE A 819 -4.17 -17.50 34.59
C PHE A 819 -4.19 -16.29 35.53
N PRO A 820 -3.02 -15.78 35.98
CA PRO A 820 -2.95 -14.52 36.73
C PRO A 820 -3.59 -13.38 35.94
N ASN A 821 -4.40 -12.54 36.61
CA ASN A 821 -5.18 -11.45 35.99
C ASN A 821 -6.22 -11.90 34.96
N ALA A 822 -6.74 -13.14 35.05
CA ALA A 822 -7.85 -13.61 34.22
C ALA A 822 -8.98 -12.58 34.14
N GLY A 823 -9.47 -12.32 32.92
CA GLY A 823 -10.48 -11.31 32.63
C GLY A 823 -9.94 -9.89 32.41
N HIS A 824 -8.64 -9.65 32.59
CA HIS A 824 -8.03 -8.35 32.28
C HIS A 824 -8.02 -8.10 30.76
N VAL A 825 -8.65 -7.01 30.33
CA VAL A 825 -8.69 -6.56 28.92
C VAL A 825 -7.35 -5.94 28.55
N GLY A 826 -6.82 -6.29 27.39
CA GLY A 826 -5.51 -5.84 26.89
C GLY A 826 -4.32 -6.61 27.45
N GLY A 827 -4.55 -7.65 28.27
CA GLY A 827 -3.52 -8.61 28.67
C GLY A 827 -3.25 -9.67 27.61
N SER A 828 -2.41 -10.66 27.95
CA SER A 828 -2.07 -11.74 27.03
C SER A 828 -3.29 -12.60 26.66
N CYS A 829 -3.57 -12.64 25.36
CA CYS A 829 -4.51 -13.53 24.70
C CYS A 829 -3.80 -14.74 24.06
N VAL A 830 -2.53 -14.98 24.37
CA VAL A 830 -1.69 -15.99 23.73
C VAL A 830 -1.56 -17.21 24.63
N GLU A 831 -1.92 -18.39 24.10
CA GLU A 831 -1.80 -19.68 24.77
C GLU A 831 -0.78 -20.57 24.01
N PRO A 832 0.50 -20.55 24.43
CA PRO A 832 1.54 -21.41 23.87
C PRO A 832 1.39 -22.86 24.32
N VAL A 833 2.07 -23.76 23.59
CA VAL A 833 2.13 -25.18 23.95
C VAL A 833 3.15 -25.38 25.08
N CYS A 834 2.70 -25.30 26.33
CA CYS A 834 3.54 -25.47 27.53
C CYS A 834 2.88 -26.36 28.60
N GLN A 835 3.71 -26.96 29.45
CA GLN A 835 3.28 -27.77 30.61
C GLN A 835 4.11 -27.37 31.85
N PRO A 836 3.49 -26.87 32.94
CA PRO A 836 2.04 -26.58 33.10
C PRO A 836 1.56 -25.49 32.12
N ALA A 837 0.25 -25.38 31.92
CA ALA A 837 -0.34 -24.36 31.06
C ALA A 837 0.13 -22.95 31.46
N CYS A 838 0.42 -22.10 30.49
CA CYS A 838 0.99 -20.78 30.65
C CYS A 838 0.42 -19.80 29.61
N VAL A 839 0.58 -18.50 29.85
CA VAL A 839 0.28 -17.44 28.88
C VAL A 839 1.55 -16.96 28.21
N GLY A 840 1.47 -16.70 26.91
CA GLY A 840 2.57 -16.21 26.08
C GLY A 840 2.68 -14.68 26.06
N GLY A 841 3.66 -14.17 25.34
CA GLY A 841 3.81 -12.75 25.04
C GLY A 841 3.50 -12.45 23.57
N GLN A 842 4.04 -11.36 23.05
CA GLN A 842 3.87 -10.95 21.64
C GLN A 842 4.54 -11.87 20.62
N VAL A 843 5.56 -12.64 21.03
CA VAL A 843 6.22 -13.62 20.16
C VAL A 843 5.42 -14.91 20.17
N VAL A 844 4.91 -15.30 19.01
CA VAL A 844 4.09 -16.52 18.83
C VAL A 844 4.95 -17.58 18.14
N GLN A 845 4.98 -18.77 18.72
CA GLN A 845 5.69 -19.92 18.16
C GLN A 845 4.72 -20.88 17.49
N ILE A 846 5.22 -21.72 16.58
CA ILE A 846 4.43 -22.76 15.90
C ILE A 846 3.59 -23.57 16.89
N GLY A 847 2.29 -23.73 16.58
CA GLY A 847 1.30 -24.44 17.38
C GLY A 847 0.66 -23.61 18.50
N THR A 848 1.13 -22.38 18.73
CA THR A 848 0.55 -21.44 19.69
C THR A 848 -0.78 -20.90 19.19
N LYS A 849 -1.71 -20.63 20.11
CA LYS A 849 -3.02 -20.06 19.81
C LYS A 849 -3.11 -18.63 20.31
N ILE A 850 -3.71 -17.76 19.51
CA ILE A 850 -4.15 -16.41 19.92
C ILE A 850 -5.68 -16.46 20.05
N LEU A 851 -6.19 -16.09 21.21
CA LEU A 851 -7.60 -16.17 21.58
C LEU A 851 -8.19 -14.76 21.64
N LEU A 852 -8.92 -14.38 20.59
CA LEU A 852 -9.59 -13.09 20.52
C LEU A 852 -11.08 -13.27 20.87
N THR A 853 -11.60 -12.33 21.66
CA THR A 853 -13.01 -12.27 22.03
C THR A 853 -13.66 -11.08 21.32
N ARG A 854 -14.91 -11.20 20.89
CA ARG A 854 -15.67 -10.07 20.34
C ARG A 854 -15.74 -8.92 21.35
N TYR A 855 -15.60 -7.69 20.88
CA TYR A 855 -15.84 -6.50 21.68
C TYR A 855 -17.27 -6.00 21.46
N ASP A 856 -18.16 -6.31 22.41
CA ASP A 856 -19.59 -5.93 22.31
C ASP A 856 -19.84 -4.41 22.31
N GLY A 857 -18.86 -3.62 22.78
CA GLY A 857 -18.91 -2.16 22.75
C GLY A 857 -18.43 -1.52 21.44
N PHE A 858 -18.04 -2.33 20.44
CA PHE A 858 -17.64 -1.82 19.13
C PHE A 858 -18.80 -1.09 18.47
N ALA A 859 -18.56 0.11 17.92
CA ALA A 859 -19.63 1.01 17.47
C ALA A 859 -20.50 0.42 16.34
N ARG A 860 -19.95 -0.53 15.57
CA ARG A 860 -20.65 -1.24 14.49
C ARG A 860 -21.11 -2.63 14.91
N CYS A 861 -20.97 -3.00 16.18
CA CYS A 861 -21.50 -4.21 16.80
C CYS A 861 -22.81 -3.88 17.55
N CYS A 862 -23.68 -4.84 17.86
CA CYS A 862 -23.65 -6.26 17.48
C CYS A 862 -25.01 -6.65 16.91
N PRO A 863 -25.06 -7.45 15.83
CA PRO A 863 -26.34 -7.82 15.23
C PRO A 863 -27.22 -8.74 16.09
N ASP A 864 -26.64 -9.43 17.07
CA ASP A 864 -27.39 -10.27 18.00
C ASP A 864 -27.77 -9.56 19.31
N ASP A 865 -27.46 -8.27 19.47
CA ASP A 865 -27.69 -7.51 20.69
C ASP A 865 -28.56 -6.26 20.45
N THR A 866 -29.75 -6.25 21.05
CA THR A 866 -30.71 -5.15 20.93
C THR A 866 -30.36 -3.90 21.74
N SER A 867 -29.31 -3.96 22.57
CA SER A 867 -28.81 -2.83 23.34
C SER A 867 -27.63 -2.11 22.67
N SER A 868 -27.14 -2.69 21.57
CA SER A 868 -25.90 -2.30 20.90
C SER A 868 -25.98 -0.96 20.16
N SER A 869 -24.82 -0.41 19.81
CA SER A 869 -24.74 0.83 19.01
C SER A 869 -25.28 0.61 17.60
N LEU A 870 -25.03 -0.57 17.02
CA LEU A 870 -25.60 -0.97 15.75
C LEU A 870 -27.14 -0.88 15.80
N TYR A 871 -27.78 -1.58 16.75
CA TYR A 871 -29.24 -1.55 16.90
C TYR A 871 -29.83 -0.14 16.86
N LYS A 872 -29.21 0.78 17.63
CA LYS A 872 -29.70 2.16 17.77
C LYS A 872 -29.50 2.97 16.50
N LEU A 873 -28.36 2.80 15.82
CA LEU A 873 -28.10 3.40 14.51
C LEU A 873 -29.17 2.94 13.51
N SER A 874 -29.42 1.64 13.48
CA SER A 874 -30.37 0.99 12.58
C SER A 874 -31.81 1.45 12.77
N TRP A 875 -32.22 1.57 14.02
CA TRP A 875 -33.54 2.09 14.38
C TRP A 875 -33.65 3.60 14.13
N ALA A 876 -32.55 4.34 14.14
CA ALA A 876 -32.55 5.77 13.88
C ALA A 876 -32.65 6.11 12.39
N ASP A 877 -32.17 5.24 11.50
CA ASP A 877 -32.30 5.35 10.04
C ASP A 877 -33.64 4.77 9.58
N LYS A 878 -34.71 5.54 9.76
CA LYS A 878 -36.09 5.07 9.51
C LYS A 878 -36.37 4.90 8.04
N ASN A 879 -35.88 5.82 7.22
CA ASN A 879 -36.10 5.75 5.78
C ASN A 879 -35.18 4.73 5.09
N ASN A 880 -34.22 4.16 5.84
CA ASN A 880 -33.30 3.13 5.40
C ASN A 880 -32.58 3.57 4.12
N ASP A 881 -31.91 4.71 4.20
CA ASP A 881 -31.08 5.24 3.11
C ASP A 881 -29.57 5.17 3.40
N GLY A 882 -29.19 4.49 4.50
CA GLY A 882 -27.80 4.21 4.88
C GLY A 882 -27.15 5.31 5.70
N ILE A 883 -27.89 6.37 6.05
CA ILE A 883 -27.42 7.48 6.86
C ILE A 883 -28.56 8.11 7.66
N VAL A 884 -28.38 8.25 8.97
CA VAL A 884 -29.35 9.00 9.78
C VAL A 884 -29.25 10.47 9.41
N ASN A 885 -30.28 11.00 8.76
CA ASN A 885 -30.24 12.33 8.19
C ASN A 885 -31.43 13.20 8.66
N ILE A 886 -31.61 14.34 7.99
CA ILE A 886 -32.60 15.33 8.40
C ILE A 886 -34.03 14.81 8.23
N LEU A 887 -34.25 13.86 7.33
CA LEU A 887 -35.55 13.24 7.10
C LEU A 887 -35.96 12.39 8.31
N ASP A 888 -35.04 11.59 8.87
CA ASP A 888 -35.28 10.80 10.07
C ASP A 888 -35.55 11.69 11.27
N LEU A 889 -34.67 12.67 11.48
CA LEU A 889 -34.78 13.60 12.61
C LEU A 889 -36.08 14.41 12.57
N ALA A 890 -36.49 14.87 11.38
CA ALA A 890 -37.76 15.55 11.20
C ALA A 890 -38.96 14.62 11.42
N ASN A 891 -38.87 13.36 10.99
CA ASN A 891 -39.93 12.37 11.17
C ASN A 891 -40.16 12.07 12.65
N ILE A 892 -39.13 11.70 13.42
CA ILE A 892 -39.29 11.43 14.85
C ILE A 892 -39.77 12.67 15.62
N ALA A 893 -39.29 13.86 15.26
CA ALA A 893 -39.72 15.10 15.90
C ALA A 893 -41.21 15.39 15.67
N ALA A 894 -41.75 15.05 14.50
CA ALA A 894 -43.18 15.19 14.20
C ALA A 894 -44.07 14.24 15.03
N HIS A 895 -43.53 13.11 15.48
CA HIS A 895 -44.23 12.12 16.30
C HIS A 895 -44.01 12.30 17.81
N TYR A 896 -43.24 13.31 18.23
CA TYR A 896 -42.94 13.55 19.65
C TYR A 896 -44.22 13.70 20.51
N GLY A 897 -44.31 12.90 21.58
CA GLY A 897 -45.46 12.86 22.49
C GLY A 897 -46.70 12.14 21.93
N GLN A 898 -46.60 11.50 20.76
CA GLN A 898 -47.65 10.69 20.16
C GLN A 898 -47.28 9.19 20.22
N PRO A 899 -48.26 8.27 20.22
CA PRO A 899 -48.00 6.87 19.95
C PRO A 899 -47.58 6.70 18.49
N ASP A 900 -46.57 5.88 18.23
CA ASP A 900 -46.12 5.54 16.88
C ASP A 900 -45.63 4.08 16.87
N PRO A 901 -46.08 3.23 15.91
CA PRO A 901 -45.73 1.80 15.90
C PRO A 901 -44.25 1.52 15.60
N TYR A 902 -43.51 2.48 15.03
CA TYR A 902 -42.09 2.33 14.73
C TYR A 902 -41.22 3.02 15.79
N TRP A 903 -41.52 4.27 16.11
CA TRP A 903 -40.67 5.08 17.01
C TRP A 903 -40.83 4.72 18.49
N VAL A 904 -41.93 4.09 18.89
CA VAL A 904 -42.07 3.59 20.27
C VAL A 904 -41.39 2.23 20.37
N ASN A 905 -40.16 2.21 20.86
CA ASN A 905 -39.34 1.01 20.95
C ASN A 905 -38.80 0.79 22.38
N SER A 906 -39.23 -0.28 23.03
CA SER A 906 -38.86 -0.60 24.41
C SER A 906 -37.37 -0.90 24.62
N ASN A 907 -36.64 -1.24 23.55
CA ASN A 907 -35.19 -1.45 23.60
C ASN A 907 -34.41 -0.13 23.61
N ILE A 908 -35.03 0.97 23.17
CA ILE A 908 -34.46 2.32 23.20
C ILE A 908 -34.89 3.04 24.47
N ALA A 909 -36.20 3.11 24.71
CA ALA A 909 -36.77 3.79 25.84
C ALA A 909 -38.10 3.16 26.29
N PRO A 910 -38.36 3.06 27.60
CA PRO A 910 -39.65 2.58 28.10
C PRO A 910 -40.74 3.64 27.87
N GLY A 911 -41.90 3.23 27.35
CA GLY A 911 -43.05 4.13 27.19
C GLY A 911 -44.07 3.66 26.16
N SER A 912 -45.13 4.45 25.98
CA SER A 912 -46.19 4.21 24.98
C SER A 912 -46.30 5.34 23.94
N THR A 913 -45.40 6.32 23.99
CA THR A 913 -45.34 7.48 23.09
C THR A 913 -43.88 7.85 22.86
N VAL A 914 -43.58 8.44 21.70
CA VAL A 914 -42.24 8.96 21.38
C VAL A 914 -41.83 9.98 22.43
N ASN A 915 -40.70 9.75 23.09
CA ASN A 915 -40.21 10.52 24.21
C ASN A 915 -38.85 11.18 23.91
N ALA A 916 -38.28 11.85 24.91
CA ALA A 916 -37.03 12.60 24.73
C ALA A 916 -35.80 11.71 24.49
N VAL A 917 -35.79 10.47 24.99
CA VAL A 917 -34.71 9.49 24.78
C VAL A 917 -34.74 8.98 23.34
N ASP A 918 -35.93 8.74 22.78
CA ASP A 918 -36.08 8.34 21.38
C ASP A 918 -35.52 9.44 20.46
N LEU A 919 -35.95 10.69 20.67
CA LEU A 919 -35.49 11.85 19.90
C LEU A 919 -33.97 12.09 20.07
N ALA A 920 -33.46 11.96 21.30
CA ALA A 920 -32.04 12.12 21.58
C ALA A 920 -31.20 11.03 20.89
N THR A 921 -31.70 9.80 20.80
CA THR A 921 -31.00 8.70 20.11
C THR A 921 -30.86 9.01 18.62
N VAL A 922 -31.93 9.43 17.93
CA VAL A 922 -31.83 9.84 16.52
C VAL A 922 -30.88 11.03 16.34
N ALA A 923 -30.92 12.00 17.25
CA ALA A 923 -30.00 13.16 17.21
C ALA A 923 -28.53 12.77 17.43
N ILE A 924 -28.24 11.79 18.29
CA ILE A 924 -26.89 11.26 18.53
C ILE A 924 -26.33 10.64 17.25
N TYR A 925 -27.14 9.88 16.51
CA TYR A 925 -26.70 9.22 15.29
C TYR A 925 -26.77 10.11 14.05
N PHE A 926 -27.20 11.37 14.13
CA PHE A 926 -27.28 12.25 12.97
C PHE A 926 -25.93 12.37 12.24
N GLY A 927 -25.92 12.09 10.94
CA GLY A 927 -24.73 12.03 10.08
C GLY A 927 -23.94 10.73 10.18
N HIS A 928 -24.28 9.82 11.10
CA HIS A 928 -23.68 8.49 11.15
C HIS A 928 -24.26 7.65 10.01
N GLY A 929 -23.37 7.01 9.25
CA GLY A 929 -23.75 6.17 8.12
C GLY A 929 -22.51 5.58 7.44
N THR A 930 -22.70 5.09 6.22
CA THR A 930 -21.67 4.44 5.40
C THR A 930 -21.34 5.24 4.13
N ILE A 931 -21.95 6.42 3.92
CA ILE A 931 -22.02 7.09 2.61
C ILE A 931 -21.55 8.57 2.56
N TYR A 932 -20.77 9.08 3.51
CA TYR A 932 -20.37 10.51 3.52
C TYR A 932 -18.89 10.71 3.88
N PRO A 933 -18.08 11.59 3.20
CA PRO A 933 -18.34 12.39 1.98
C PRO A 933 -17.21 12.39 0.91
N PHE A 934 -17.35 11.81 -0.29
CA PHE A 934 -16.63 12.26 -1.53
C PHE A 934 -17.36 11.87 -2.85
N ARG A 935 -17.04 12.55 -3.97
CA ARG A 935 -17.68 12.54 -5.33
C ARG A 935 -16.74 11.99 -6.43
N PRO A 936 -17.19 11.74 -7.69
CA PRO A 936 -18.49 11.25 -8.18
C PRO A 936 -18.29 10.10 -9.21
N LEU A 937 -18.59 8.86 -8.84
CA LEU A 937 -19.20 7.92 -9.78
C LEU A 937 -19.87 6.73 -9.10
N GLN A 938 -19.47 6.29 -7.89
CA GLN A 938 -19.89 4.93 -7.47
C GLN A 938 -20.13 4.66 -5.95
N LEU A 939 -20.14 5.65 -5.05
CA LEU A 939 -20.49 5.41 -3.63
C LEU A 939 -21.91 5.85 -3.30
N THR A 940 -22.89 5.17 -3.89
CA THR A 940 -24.30 5.51 -3.66
C THR A 940 -25.16 4.35 -3.18
N ASP A 941 -24.53 3.23 -2.86
CA ASP A 941 -25.24 1.97 -2.59
C ASP A 941 -24.52 1.17 -1.50
N LEU A 942 -24.00 1.87 -0.51
CA LEU A 942 -23.70 1.26 0.79
C LEU A 942 -24.93 1.32 1.69
N ASP A 943 -26.12 1.12 1.11
CA ASP A 943 -27.34 0.77 1.82
C ASP A 943 -27.59 -0.73 1.62
N PRO A 944 -27.12 -1.57 2.54
CA PRO A 944 -27.89 -2.73 2.93
C PRO A 944 -28.84 -2.26 4.03
N GLN A 945 -30.09 -2.73 4.00
CA GLN A 945 -30.78 -3.01 5.27
C GLN A 945 -29.74 -3.49 6.26
N ILE A 946 -29.54 -2.69 7.32
CA ILE A 946 -28.71 -2.99 8.48
C ILE A 946 -28.67 -4.49 8.63
N ASP A 947 -27.45 -5.04 8.64
CA ASP A 947 -27.14 -6.47 8.61
C ASP A 947 -28.37 -7.35 8.37
N PRO A 948 -28.63 -7.95 7.20
CA PRO A 948 -29.90 -8.63 6.87
C PRO A 948 -30.35 -9.78 7.82
N PHE A 949 -29.62 -10.03 8.91
CA PHE A 949 -30.01 -10.82 10.08
C PHE A 949 -30.73 -10.00 11.19
N PHE A 950 -30.73 -8.68 11.11
CA PHE A 950 -31.21 -7.72 12.09
C PHE A 950 -32.62 -7.23 11.72
N CYS A 951 -33.62 -8.11 11.70
CA CYS A 951 -35.02 -7.66 11.82
C CYS A 951 -35.66 -8.30 13.05
N PRO A 952 -35.89 -7.53 14.13
CA PRO A 952 -36.77 -7.97 15.21
C PRO A 952 -38.18 -8.25 14.68
N ALA A 953 -38.95 -9.11 15.38
CA ALA A 953 -40.31 -9.47 15.00
C ALA A 953 -41.31 -8.28 14.90
N THR A 954 -40.92 -7.10 15.37
CA THR A 954 -41.67 -5.84 15.27
C THR A 954 -41.35 -5.02 14.01
N GLY A 955 -40.45 -5.50 13.15
CA GLY A 955 -40.16 -4.93 11.83
C GLY A 955 -38.81 -4.21 11.74
N CYS A 956 -38.19 -4.37 10.57
CA CYS A 956 -37.58 -3.28 9.82
C CYS A 956 -38.73 -2.66 8.98
#